data_AF-A0A8B9G1F3-F1
#
_entry.id   AF-A0A8B9G1F3-F1
#
_cell.length_a   1.000
_cell.length_b   1.000
_cell.length_c   1.000
_cell.angle_alpha   90.00
_cell.angle_beta   90.00
_cell.angle_gamma   90.00
#
_symmetry.space_group_name_H-M   'P 1'
#
loop_
_entity.id
_entity.type
_entity.pdbx_description
1 polymer ?
#
loop_
_entity_poly.entity_id
_entity_poly.type
_entity_poly.pdbx_seq_one_letter_code
_entity_poly.pdbx_strand_id
1 'polypeptide(L)'
;MQEAIVITEQPVSVSVPLGYSFTLRCRAEGQTSLQYQWFCQYQSVCNQIPGATKQDLPITAQQTQLYTCRINDLYKNAVFSDWVKVEVHHCVARGLPPRLWQGEPVIVLNPTEQRVEVGKPLQLQCAAMGVPAPSYQWYQNGNLLERQKKKKLWISHAKVSDSGTYLCCASNSRGEHWTNAVDIHVGTRHSEKFFATGKIALLVGNNHYQHHPNLMAPVTDVFELSLLLEQLGFQVVSLLDLNKTEMESAVSRFLELLGKGVYAIFYYAGHGYEHLGRNYMVPVDAPQPYAPENCISVQRILQRMQQQQTALNLILLDTCRKWYNSGCALSQVQPLEPWGNTVYGYATSEDAEAYELQDGEFSSGIFMKYLKKHILQEKKVTHMLEDVLEDIGQDPLVTGKQVMEIKHTLKEARSLTDPICPLGAGAERWGHSHELLSKLVTFPCGARVELRFHRLFSNLIYVCAKLQCSPAHIADTRLLLCRPAEMDSVAIPKKSHWDQVKSLLSSVYKQEELDCAFQLCGLQKIQTDVVLQLDLHYMQLSTKQRTCESLQTTLQKSLLEQLFSQMNYSQPNYRRAPACAGGACLRDAAALSMDLKGQASMRTGFGHSLPSSNPSNCSSEPEENDESDLGDLCSALLQAGPRQDYP
;
A
#
# COMPACT_ATOMS: atom_id res chain seq x y z
N MET A 1 -9.96 14.75 -73.60
CA MET A 1 -9.92 13.99 -72.33
C MET A 1 -11.29 14.14 -71.70
N GLN A 2 -12.08 13.06 -71.62
CA GLN A 2 -13.33 13.07 -70.87
C GLN A 2 -12.97 13.11 -69.38
N GLU A 3 -13.51 14.08 -68.64
CA GLU A 3 -13.38 14.11 -67.19
C GLU A 3 -14.23 12.98 -66.61
N ALA A 4 -13.61 12.16 -65.76
CA ALA A 4 -14.25 11.03 -65.10
C ALA A 4 -15.25 11.50 -64.03
N ILE A 5 -16.17 10.63 -63.63
CA ILE A 5 -17.01 10.85 -62.43
C ILE A 5 -16.08 11.03 -61.23
N VAL A 6 -16.25 12.10 -60.44
CA VAL A 6 -15.46 12.38 -59.24
C VAL A 6 -16.37 12.39 -58.02
N ILE A 7 -16.10 11.51 -57.05
CA ILE A 7 -16.81 11.52 -55.75
C ILE A 7 -16.28 12.69 -54.91
N THR A 8 -17.16 13.62 -54.54
CA THR A 8 -16.85 14.81 -53.76
C THR A 8 -17.15 14.67 -52.27
N GLU A 9 -18.05 13.75 -51.89
CA GLU A 9 -18.32 13.36 -50.51
C GLU A 9 -18.41 11.84 -50.44
N GLN A 10 -17.45 11.21 -49.76
CA GLN A 10 -17.51 9.79 -49.42
C GLN A 10 -18.45 9.58 -48.22
N PRO A 11 -19.18 8.46 -48.16
CA PRO A 11 -19.83 8.08 -46.92
C PRO A 11 -18.79 7.85 -45.82
N VAL A 12 -19.23 7.94 -44.57
CA VAL A 12 -18.38 7.69 -43.40
C VAL A 12 -18.86 6.45 -42.66
N SER A 13 -17.92 5.69 -42.08
CA SER A 13 -18.26 4.59 -41.17
C SER A 13 -18.94 5.16 -39.92
N VAL A 14 -19.81 4.37 -39.29
CA VAL A 14 -20.66 4.78 -38.16
C VAL A 14 -20.68 3.69 -37.10
N SER A 15 -20.64 4.06 -35.82
CA SER A 15 -20.70 3.15 -34.66
C SER A 15 -21.81 3.61 -33.71
N VAL A 16 -22.93 2.90 -33.65
CA VAL A 16 -24.18 3.38 -33.02
C VAL A 16 -24.92 2.27 -32.27
N PRO A 17 -25.83 2.59 -31.34
CA PRO A 17 -26.66 1.57 -30.70
C PRO A 17 -27.74 1.03 -31.64
N LEU A 18 -28.25 -0.16 -31.32
CA LEU A 18 -29.40 -0.75 -31.98
C LEU A 18 -30.59 0.24 -32.01
N GLY A 19 -31.22 0.39 -33.17
CA GLY A 19 -32.37 1.27 -33.42
C GLY A 19 -32.01 2.74 -33.67
N TYR A 20 -30.75 3.15 -33.54
CA TYR A 20 -30.36 4.53 -33.83
C TYR A 20 -30.47 4.85 -35.31
N SER A 21 -31.01 6.03 -35.64
CA SER A 21 -31.25 6.45 -37.03
C SER A 21 -30.27 7.54 -37.47
N PHE A 22 -29.70 7.38 -38.65
CA PHE A 22 -28.72 8.30 -39.24
C PHE A 22 -28.77 8.22 -40.78
N THR A 23 -28.00 9.05 -41.48
CA THR A 23 -27.97 9.08 -42.94
C THR A 23 -26.54 8.93 -43.46
N LEU A 24 -26.31 7.95 -44.33
CA LEU A 24 -25.10 7.89 -45.14
C LEU A 24 -25.25 8.80 -46.35
N ARG A 25 -24.18 9.52 -46.70
CA ARG A 25 -24.17 10.50 -47.79
C ARG A 25 -23.09 10.13 -48.79
N CYS A 26 -23.44 10.16 -50.07
CA CYS A 26 -22.48 10.08 -51.15
C CYS A 26 -22.80 11.17 -52.17
N ARG A 27 -21.82 12.02 -52.50
CA ARG A 27 -21.95 13.09 -53.49
C ARG A 27 -20.88 12.91 -54.54
N ALA A 28 -21.24 13.15 -55.79
CA ALA A 28 -20.32 13.10 -56.92
C ALA A 28 -20.66 14.18 -57.93
N GLU A 29 -19.64 14.56 -58.69
CA GLU A 29 -19.72 15.49 -59.82
C GLU A 29 -19.35 14.75 -61.11
N GLY A 30 -19.99 15.15 -62.20
CA GLY A 30 -19.77 14.61 -63.52
C GLY A 30 -20.43 15.47 -64.59
N GLN A 31 -20.03 15.30 -65.85
CA GLN A 31 -20.49 16.13 -66.95
C GLN A 31 -21.95 15.87 -67.37
N THR A 32 -22.53 14.75 -66.94
CA THR A 32 -23.94 14.40 -67.22
C THR A 32 -24.69 14.09 -65.94
N SER A 33 -26.01 13.95 -66.03
CA SER A 33 -26.84 13.57 -64.89
C SER A 33 -26.39 12.22 -64.31
N LEU A 34 -26.13 12.22 -63.01
CA LEU A 34 -25.64 11.05 -62.28
C LEU A 34 -26.78 10.23 -61.68
N GLN A 35 -26.65 8.92 -61.72
CA GLN A 35 -27.55 7.95 -61.12
C GLN A 35 -26.86 7.23 -59.96
N TYR A 36 -27.54 7.11 -58.83
CA TYR A 36 -27.00 6.49 -57.62
C TYR A 36 -27.69 5.15 -57.39
N GLN A 37 -26.97 4.20 -56.78
CA GLN A 37 -27.54 2.96 -56.27
C GLN A 37 -26.72 2.46 -55.09
N TRP A 38 -27.36 2.28 -53.94
CA TRP A 38 -26.70 1.72 -52.75
C TRP A 38 -26.74 0.19 -52.70
N PHE A 39 -25.69 -0.36 -52.11
CA PHE A 39 -25.50 -1.78 -51.84
C PHE A 39 -25.17 -1.96 -50.37
N CYS A 40 -25.62 -3.08 -49.79
CA CYS A 40 -25.17 -3.53 -48.48
C CYS A 40 -24.51 -4.90 -48.60
N GLN A 41 -23.53 -5.14 -47.74
CA GLN A 41 -22.88 -6.43 -47.62
C GLN A 41 -22.91 -6.88 -46.16
N TYR A 42 -23.52 -8.05 -45.94
CA TYR A 42 -23.47 -8.77 -44.67
C TYR A 42 -22.71 -10.07 -44.92
N GLN A 43 -21.66 -10.32 -44.13
CA GLN A 43 -20.71 -11.40 -44.38
C GLN A 43 -20.16 -11.31 -45.82
N SER A 44 -20.29 -12.36 -46.61
CA SER A 44 -19.83 -12.41 -48.01
C SER A 44 -20.92 -12.09 -49.04
N VAL A 45 -22.14 -11.75 -48.62
CA VAL A 45 -23.27 -11.53 -49.54
C VAL A 45 -23.50 -10.04 -49.74
N CYS A 46 -23.24 -9.56 -50.96
CA CYS A 46 -23.53 -8.20 -51.39
C CYS A 46 -24.89 -8.14 -52.10
N ASN A 47 -25.80 -7.32 -51.57
CA ASN A 47 -27.14 -7.12 -52.11
C ASN A 47 -27.36 -5.65 -52.50
N GLN A 48 -28.03 -5.44 -53.63
CA GLN A 48 -28.57 -4.13 -53.97
C GLN A 48 -29.71 -3.79 -53.01
N ILE A 49 -29.73 -2.57 -52.47
CA ILE A 49 -30.85 -2.09 -51.64
C ILE A 49 -31.94 -1.55 -52.59
N PRO A 50 -33.11 -2.21 -52.70
CA PRO A 50 -34.13 -1.80 -53.66
C PRO A 50 -34.61 -0.37 -53.41
N GLY A 51 -34.65 0.45 -54.47
CA GLY A 51 -35.12 1.84 -54.40
C GLY A 51 -34.16 2.84 -53.77
N ALA A 52 -32.99 2.41 -53.29
CA ALA A 52 -31.96 3.29 -52.72
C ALA A 52 -31.16 4.00 -53.82
N THR A 53 -31.81 4.89 -54.56
CA THR A 53 -31.26 5.58 -55.74
C THR A 53 -30.93 7.06 -55.52
N LYS A 54 -30.95 7.51 -54.26
CA LYS A 54 -30.63 8.89 -53.86
C LYS A 54 -29.19 8.99 -53.34
N GLN A 55 -28.68 10.22 -53.34
CA GLN A 55 -27.39 10.60 -52.76
C GLN A 55 -27.34 10.37 -51.24
N ASP A 56 -28.51 10.41 -50.57
CA ASP A 56 -28.67 10.18 -49.14
C ASP A 56 -29.40 8.86 -48.89
N LEU A 57 -28.81 8.01 -48.06
CA LEU A 57 -29.38 6.75 -47.59
C LEU A 57 -29.70 6.85 -46.09
N PRO A 58 -30.97 7.08 -45.71
CA PRO A 58 -31.39 6.99 -44.31
C PRO A 58 -31.34 5.53 -43.84
N ILE A 59 -30.76 5.30 -42.67
CA ILE A 59 -30.57 3.98 -42.05
C ILE A 59 -31.08 4.04 -40.62
N THR A 60 -31.85 3.02 -40.23
CA THR A 60 -32.06 2.67 -38.81
C THR A 60 -31.18 1.45 -38.52
N ALA A 61 -30.25 1.59 -37.58
CA ALA A 61 -29.27 0.56 -37.23
C ALA A 61 -29.97 -0.70 -36.70
N GLN A 62 -29.83 -1.82 -37.41
CA GLN A 62 -30.38 -3.12 -36.99
C GLN A 62 -29.30 -4.18 -36.83
N GLN A 63 -28.29 -4.16 -37.70
CA GLN A 63 -27.20 -5.12 -37.68
C GLN A 63 -25.92 -4.49 -38.24
N THR A 64 -24.77 -5.04 -37.84
CA THR A 64 -23.46 -4.61 -38.34
C THR A 64 -23.27 -5.08 -39.77
N GLN A 65 -23.05 -4.16 -40.70
CA GLN A 65 -22.85 -4.47 -42.12
C GLN A 65 -22.12 -3.36 -42.87
N LEU A 66 -21.62 -3.69 -44.06
CA LEU A 66 -20.91 -2.77 -44.94
C LEU A 66 -21.86 -2.15 -45.96
N TYR A 67 -21.57 -0.92 -46.39
CA TYR A 67 -22.33 -0.21 -47.41
C TYR A 67 -21.39 0.45 -48.43
N THR A 68 -21.81 0.48 -49.69
CA THR A 68 -21.16 1.26 -50.76
C THR A 68 -22.24 1.85 -51.67
N CYS A 69 -21.92 2.97 -52.30
CA CYS A 69 -22.76 3.60 -53.31
C CYS A 69 -22.10 3.47 -54.68
N ARG A 70 -22.84 3.00 -55.67
CA ARG A 70 -22.45 3.05 -57.08
C ARG A 70 -23.03 4.32 -57.72
N ILE A 71 -22.17 5.09 -58.38
CA ILE A 71 -22.55 6.26 -59.17
C ILE A 71 -22.28 5.95 -60.64
N ASN A 72 -23.31 6.11 -61.47
CA ASN A 72 -23.19 5.95 -62.92
C ASN A 72 -23.57 7.23 -63.65
N ASP A 73 -22.97 7.46 -64.81
CA ASP A 73 -23.35 8.53 -65.73
C ASP A 73 -24.26 8.01 -66.87
N LEU A 74 -24.70 8.90 -67.78
CA LEU A 74 -25.51 8.51 -68.93
C LEU A 74 -24.76 7.66 -69.97
N TYR A 75 -23.42 7.63 -69.91
CA TYR A 75 -22.56 6.83 -70.79
C TYR A 75 -22.21 5.46 -70.20
N LYS A 76 -22.81 5.09 -69.06
CA LYS A 76 -22.57 3.83 -68.33
C LYS A 76 -21.17 3.73 -67.72
N ASN A 77 -20.45 4.84 -67.54
CA ASN A 77 -19.29 4.85 -66.66
C ASN A 77 -19.78 4.68 -65.22
N ALA A 78 -19.06 3.90 -64.42
CA ALA A 78 -19.44 3.57 -63.05
C ALA A 78 -18.26 3.74 -62.11
N VAL A 79 -18.49 4.41 -60.98
CA VAL A 79 -17.54 4.53 -59.87
C VAL A 79 -18.24 4.12 -58.58
N PHE A 80 -17.52 3.45 -57.69
CA PHE A 80 -18.03 3.07 -56.37
C PHE A 80 -17.42 3.96 -55.30
N SER A 81 -18.23 4.31 -54.31
CA SER A 81 -17.76 4.91 -53.06
C SER A 81 -16.91 3.92 -52.29
N ASP A 82 -16.16 4.45 -51.32
CA ASP A 82 -15.50 3.61 -50.34
C ASP A 82 -16.53 2.77 -49.59
N TRP A 83 -16.15 1.56 -49.22
CA TRP A 83 -16.94 0.73 -48.33
C TRP A 83 -16.90 1.30 -46.92
N VAL A 84 -18.08 1.52 -46.34
CA VAL A 84 -18.20 2.00 -44.97
C VAL A 84 -18.88 0.98 -44.09
N LYS A 85 -18.38 0.84 -42.86
CA LYS A 85 -18.95 -0.06 -41.87
C LYS A 85 -19.95 0.70 -41.00
N VAL A 86 -21.16 0.18 -40.92
CA VAL A 86 -22.13 0.55 -39.89
C VAL A 86 -22.03 -0.53 -38.82
N GLU A 87 -21.49 -0.17 -37.67
CA GLU A 87 -21.36 -1.05 -36.51
C GLU A 87 -22.46 -0.79 -35.50
N VAL A 88 -23.12 -1.87 -35.06
CA VAL A 88 -24.29 -1.82 -34.17
C VAL A 88 -23.98 -2.46 -32.83
N HIS A 89 -24.11 -1.66 -31.76
CA HIS A 89 -23.94 -2.11 -30.38
C HIS A 89 -25.29 -2.55 -29.81
N HIS A 90 -25.39 -3.83 -29.43
CA HIS A 90 -26.62 -4.44 -28.91
C HIS A 90 -26.80 -4.24 -27.39
N CYS A 91 -25.69 -4.10 -26.67
CA CYS A 91 -25.68 -3.94 -25.22
C CYS A 91 -25.04 -2.58 -24.89
N VAL A 92 -25.87 -1.55 -24.70
CA VAL A 92 -25.44 -0.20 -24.35
C VAL A 92 -26.13 0.22 -23.05
N ALA A 93 -25.40 0.89 -22.15
CA ALA A 93 -25.93 1.33 -20.87
C ALA A 93 -27.15 2.27 -21.04
N ARG A 94 -28.10 2.20 -20.11
CA ARG A 94 -29.29 3.07 -20.13
C ARG A 94 -28.86 4.55 -20.09
N GLY A 95 -29.46 5.36 -20.96
CA GLY A 95 -29.17 6.79 -21.06
C GLY A 95 -28.11 7.15 -22.10
N LEU A 96 -27.53 6.17 -22.80
CA LEU A 96 -26.67 6.37 -23.96
C LEU A 96 -27.41 6.07 -25.28
N PRO A 97 -27.15 6.82 -26.36
CA PRO A 97 -26.34 8.04 -26.38
C PRO A 97 -27.08 9.20 -25.69
N PRO A 98 -26.37 10.26 -25.25
CA PRO A 98 -27.00 11.45 -24.66
C PRO A 98 -28.07 12.06 -25.58
N ARG A 99 -29.10 12.70 -25.02
CA ARG A 99 -30.23 13.26 -25.80
C ARG A 99 -29.82 14.26 -26.89
N LEU A 100 -28.67 14.93 -26.72
CA LEU A 100 -28.13 15.94 -27.65
C LEU A 100 -26.82 15.49 -28.30
N TRP A 101 -26.62 14.18 -28.43
CA TRP A 101 -25.42 13.60 -29.04
C TRP A 101 -25.25 14.04 -30.49
N GLN A 102 -24.08 14.58 -30.84
CA GLN A 102 -23.78 15.11 -32.18
C GLN A 102 -22.79 14.22 -32.96
N GLY A 103 -22.53 13.02 -32.45
CA GLY A 103 -21.65 12.03 -33.07
C GLY A 103 -20.24 12.01 -32.50
N GLU A 104 -19.94 12.78 -31.45
CA GLU A 104 -18.70 12.70 -30.69
C GLU A 104 -18.50 11.30 -30.06
N PRO A 105 -17.25 10.87 -29.78
CA PRO A 105 -17.01 9.54 -29.23
C PRO A 105 -17.61 9.38 -27.83
N VAL A 106 -18.29 8.25 -27.60
CA VAL A 106 -18.83 7.88 -26.27
C VAL A 106 -18.42 6.45 -25.95
N ILE A 107 -17.67 6.26 -24.87
CA ILE A 107 -17.24 4.94 -24.42
C ILE A 107 -18.45 4.11 -23.99
N VAL A 108 -18.60 2.92 -24.57
CA VAL A 108 -19.63 1.93 -24.22
C VAL A 108 -19.05 0.68 -23.58
N LEU A 109 -17.74 0.45 -23.72
CA LEU A 109 -17.01 -0.63 -23.06
C LEU A 109 -15.65 -0.12 -22.60
N ASN A 110 -15.44 -0.17 -21.28
CA ASN A 110 -14.13 0.06 -20.67
C ASN A 110 -13.33 -1.25 -20.59
N PRO A 111 -11.99 -1.18 -20.64
CA PRO A 111 -11.16 -2.34 -20.38
C PRO A 111 -11.24 -2.77 -18.91
N THR A 112 -10.93 -4.04 -18.63
CA THR A 112 -11.04 -4.66 -17.31
C THR A 112 -9.68 -5.03 -16.73
N GLU A 113 -9.56 -4.94 -15.41
CA GLU A 113 -8.33 -5.29 -14.68
C GLU A 113 -7.99 -6.77 -14.90
N GLN A 114 -6.73 -7.07 -15.16
CA GLN A 114 -6.28 -8.45 -15.41
C GLN A 114 -4.93 -8.74 -14.77
N ARG A 115 -4.83 -9.96 -14.22
CA ARG A 115 -3.57 -10.56 -13.79
C ARG A 115 -3.21 -11.66 -14.78
N VAL A 116 -2.13 -11.49 -15.52
CA VAL A 116 -1.71 -12.38 -16.60
C VAL A 116 -0.38 -13.02 -16.26
N GLU A 117 -0.21 -14.28 -16.63
CA GLU A 117 1.07 -14.94 -16.44
C GLU A 117 2.07 -14.55 -17.54
N VAL A 118 3.35 -14.45 -17.20
CA VAL A 118 4.42 -14.24 -18.19
C VAL A 118 4.32 -15.33 -19.27
N GLY A 119 4.29 -14.89 -20.53
CA GLY A 119 4.15 -15.73 -21.71
C GLY A 119 2.71 -16.10 -22.08
N LYS A 120 1.71 -15.79 -21.25
CA LYS A 120 0.29 -15.93 -21.61
C LYS A 120 -0.20 -14.71 -22.40
N PRO A 121 -1.26 -14.85 -23.19
CA PRO A 121 -1.82 -13.72 -23.92
C PRO A 121 -2.55 -12.75 -22.97
N LEU A 122 -2.35 -11.45 -23.19
CA LEU A 122 -3.14 -10.37 -22.58
C LEU A 122 -4.04 -9.77 -23.66
N GLN A 123 -5.33 -9.63 -23.33
CA GLN A 123 -6.31 -8.98 -24.19
C GLN A 123 -7.05 -7.87 -23.45
N LEU A 124 -6.89 -6.62 -23.91
CA LEU A 124 -7.71 -5.51 -23.46
C LEU A 124 -8.67 -5.10 -24.57
N GLN A 125 -9.85 -4.62 -24.18
CA GLN A 125 -10.87 -4.20 -25.12
C GLN A 125 -11.48 -2.87 -24.70
N CYS A 126 -11.62 -1.98 -25.68
CA CYS A 126 -12.36 -0.73 -25.59
C CYS A 126 -13.36 -0.67 -26.75
N ALA A 127 -14.55 -0.13 -26.50
CA ALA A 127 -15.49 0.18 -27.56
C ALA A 127 -16.16 1.53 -27.30
N ALA A 128 -16.36 2.28 -28.39
CA ALA A 128 -17.01 3.57 -28.38
C ALA A 128 -18.01 3.70 -29.55
N MET A 129 -19.09 4.44 -29.29
CA MET A 129 -20.01 4.94 -30.31
C MET A 129 -19.49 6.26 -30.89
N GLY A 130 -19.86 6.57 -32.15
CA GLY A 130 -19.45 7.78 -32.85
C GLY A 130 -20.04 7.88 -34.26
N VAL A 131 -20.30 9.10 -34.70
CA VAL A 131 -20.69 9.45 -36.08
C VAL A 131 -19.80 10.62 -36.53
N PRO A 132 -18.65 10.39 -37.21
CA PRO A 132 -18.14 9.11 -37.73
C PRO A 132 -17.67 8.09 -36.68
N ALA A 133 -17.54 6.83 -37.07
CA ALA A 133 -17.00 5.77 -36.21
C ALA A 133 -15.63 6.18 -35.63
N PRO A 134 -15.41 6.03 -34.32
CA PRO A 134 -14.14 6.44 -33.70
C PRO A 134 -12.96 5.57 -34.12
N SER A 135 -11.80 6.19 -34.27
CA SER A 135 -10.50 5.54 -34.26
C SER A 135 -10.01 5.36 -32.82
N TYR A 136 -9.09 4.42 -32.58
CA TYR A 136 -8.62 4.06 -31.24
C TYR A 136 -7.12 4.24 -31.15
N GLN A 137 -6.63 4.56 -29.95
CA GLN A 137 -5.21 4.63 -29.63
C GLN A 137 -4.98 4.24 -28.18
N TRP A 138 -4.12 3.24 -27.96
CA TRP A 138 -3.77 2.77 -26.61
C TRP A 138 -2.53 3.45 -26.04
N TYR A 139 -2.51 3.53 -24.71
CA TYR A 139 -1.43 4.07 -23.90
C TYR A 139 -1.10 3.13 -22.75
N GLN A 140 0.17 3.05 -22.37
CA GLN A 140 0.67 2.33 -21.19
C GLN A 140 1.52 3.27 -20.35
N ASN A 141 1.17 3.47 -19.09
CA ASN A 141 1.85 4.37 -18.15
C ASN A 141 2.03 5.79 -18.74
N GLY A 142 0.99 6.29 -19.43
CA GLY A 142 1.01 7.58 -20.13
C GLY A 142 1.75 7.60 -21.48
N ASN A 143 2.45 6.53 -21.86
CA ASN A 143 3.20 6.46 -23.12
C ASN A 143 2.35 5.91 -24.26
N LEU A 144 2.52 6.50 -25.45
CA LEU A 144 1.83 6.10 -26.67
C LEU A 144 2.29 4.71 -27.15
N LEU A 145 1.35 3.78 -27.34
CA LEU A 145 1.63 2.51 -28.00
C LEU A 145 1.39 2.65 -29.51
N GLU A 146 2.39 3.11 -30.27
CA GLU A 146 2.27 3.56 -31.67
C GLU A 146 1.52 2.60 -32.62
N ARG A 147 1.64 1.30 -32.38
CA ARG A 147 1.06 0.25 -33.23
C ARG A 147 -0.31 -0.24 -32.76
N GLN A 148 -0.78 0.20 -31.60
CA GLN A 148 -2.00 -0.29 -30.95
C GLN A 148 -3.16 0.68 -31.22
N LYS A 149 -3.73 0.58 -32.43
CA LYS A 149 -4.81 1.46 -32.93
C LYS A 149 -6.18 0.77 -33.10
N LYS A 150 -6.30 -0.46 -32.61
CA LYS A 150 -7.51 -1.27 -32.71
C LYS A 150 -8.29 -1.23 -31.40
N LYS A 151 -9.57 -1.62 -31.45
CA LYS A 151 -10.45 -1.78 -30.28
C LYS A 151 -9.92 -2.80 -29.26
N LYS A 152 -9.30 -3.87 -29.76
CA LYS A 152 -8.65 -4.90 -28.97
C LYS A 152 -7.14 -4.65 -29.00
N LEU A 153 -6.53 -4.54 -27.83
CA LEU A 153 -5.08 -4.63 -27.66
C LEU A 153 -4.76 -6.07 -27.33
N TRP A 154 -3.91 -6.70 -28.14
CA TRP A 154 -3.52 -8.09 -28.00
C TRP A 154 -2.01 -8.21 -27.85
N ILE A 155 -1.56 -8.72 -26.72
CA ILE A 155 -0.16 -9.10 -26.49
C ILE A 155 -0.13 -10.62 -26.44
N SER A 156 0.46 -11.26 -27.46
CA SER A 156 0.44 -12.72 -27.58
C SER A 156 1.24 -13.43 -26.49
N HIS A 157 2.33 -12.81 -26.04
CA HIS A 157 3.22 -13.34 -25.00
C HIS A 157 3.56 -12.21 -24.03
N ALA A 158 2.77 -12.08 -22.97
CA ALA A 158 2.93 -11.00 -22.01
C ALA A 158 4.28 -11.08 -21.28
N LYS A 159 4.95 -9.95 -21.12
CA LYS A 159 6.20 -9.78 -20.37
C LYS A 159 5.93 -8.96 -19.11
N VAL A 160 6.82 -9.06 -18.13
CA VAL A 160 6.72 -8.24 -16.90
C VAL A 160 6.68 -6.73 -17.21
N SER A 161 7.40 -6.30 -18.25
CA SER A 161 7.38 -4.92 -18.78
C SER A 161 6.03 -4.46 -19.32
N ASP A 162 5.12 -5.39 -19.59
CA ASP A 162 3.77 -5.11 -20.07
C ASP A 162 2.80 -4.88 -18.88
N SER A 163 3.31 -4.85 -17.64
CA SER A 163 2.55 -4.40 -16.49
C SER A 163 2.42 -2.88 -16.47
N GLY A 164 1.37 -2.38 -15.84
CA GLY A 164 1.13 -0.95 -15.63
C GLY A 164 -0.30 -0.55 -15.95
N THR A 165 -0.50 0.76 -16.00
CA THR A 165 -1.82 1.37 -16.20
C THR A 165 -2.08 1.60 -17.69
N TYR A 166 -3.18 1.05 -18.18
CA TYR A 166 -3.60 1.16 -19.58
C TYR A 166 -4.80 2.09 -19.74
N LEU A 167 -4.79 2.87 -20.81
CA LEU A 167 -5.86 3.76 -21.23
C LEU A 167 -6.07 3.63 -22.75
N CYS A 168 -7.30 3.79 -23.20
CA CYS A 168 -7.61 3.91 -24.62
C CYS A 168 -8.30 5.24 -24.89
N CYS A 169 -7.80 5.98 -25.88
CA CYS A 169 -8.46 7.16 -26.43
C CYS A 169 -9.26 6.74 -27.67
N ALA A 170 -10.55 7.09 -27.70
CA ALA A 170 -11.40 6.97 -28.87
C ALA A 170 -11.64 8.35 -29.48
N SER A 171 -11.32 8.56 -30.75
CA SER A 171 -11.37 9.88 -31.40
C SER A 171 -11.98 9.86 -32.80
N ASN A 172 -12.70 10.91 -33.15
CA ASN A 172 -13.18 11.18 -34.50
C ASN A 172 -13.14 12.70 -34.79
N SER A 173 -13.69 13.13 -35.93
CA SER A 173 -13.72 14.55 -36.32
C SER A 173 -14.60 15.45 -35.43
N ARG A 174 -15.35 14.88 -34.47
CA ARG A 174 -16.20 15.60 -33.51
C ARG A 174 -15.57 15.73 -32.13
N GLY A 175 -14.51 14.99 -31.82
CA GLY A 175 -13.80 15.06 -30.55
C GLY A 175 -13.13 13.75 -30.15
N GLU A 176 -12.76 13.65 -28.89
CA GLU A 176 -12.16 12.47 -28.28
C GLU A 176 -12.76 12.16 -26.91
N HIS A 177 -12.68 10.90 -26.49
CA HIS A 177 -13.10 10.42 -25.19
C HIS A 177 -12.18 9.29 -24.74
N TRP A 178 -11.75 9.34 -23.48
CA TRP A 178 -10.85 8.38 -22.86
C TRP A 178 -11.62 7.34 -22.04
N THR A 179 -11.12 6.10 -22.01
CA THR A 179 -11.60 5.08 -21.07
C THR A 179 -11.16 5.40 -19.64
N ASN A 180 -11.74 4.69 -18.67
CA ASN A 180 -11.12 4.58 -17.35
C ASN A 180 -9.73 3.93 -17.44
N ALA A 181 -8.84 4.34 -16.55
CA ALA A 181 -7.55 3.70 -16.36
C ALA A 181 -7.74 2.30 -15.79
N VAL A 182 -6.94 1.34 -16.26
CA VAL A 182 -6.97 -0.03 -15.77
C VAL A 182 -5.58 -0.57 -15.53
N ASP A 183 -5.37 -1.22 -14.38
CA ASP A 183 -4.07 -1.76 -14.02
C ASP A 183 -3.93 -3.22 -14.46
N ILE A 184 -2.80 -3.51 -15.10
CA ILE A 184 -2.46 -4.84 -15.56
C ILE A 184 -1.21 -5.32 -14.84
N HIS A 185 -1.29 -6.53 -14.31
CA HIS A 185 -0.17 -7.18 -13.66
C HIS A 185 0.24 -8.43 -14.44
N VAL A 186 1.44 -8.41 -15.02
CA VAL A 186 2.04 -9.56 -15.69
C VAL A 186 3.14 -10.15 -14.81
N GLY A 187 2.92 -11.34 -14.26
CA GLY A 187 3.84 -12.02 -13.33
C GLY A 187 3.98 -13.51 -13.63
N THR A 188 4.94 -14.22 -13.04
CA THR A 188 5.00 -15.68 -13.20
C THR A 188 3.92 -16.34 -12.32
N ARG A 189 3.45 -17.54 -12.70
CA ARG A 189 2.47 -18.34 -11.91
C ARG A 189 2.99 -18.75 -10.52
N HIS A 190 4.24 -18.42 -10.21
CA HIS A 190 4.70 -18.32 -8.84
C HIS A 190 4.30 -16.93 -8.32
N SER A 191 3.18 -16.87 -7.59
CA SER A 191 3.29 -16.20 -6.29
C SER A 191 4.41 -16.95 -5.58
N GLU A 192 5.66 -16.50 -5.74
CA GLU A 192 6.62 -16.72 -4.68
C GLU A 192 6.00 -15.97 -3.50
N LYS A 193 5.19 -16.68 -2.72
CA LYS A 193 4.91 -16.24 -1.36
C LYS A 193 6.29 -16.05 -0.78
N PHE A 194 6.67 -14.80 -0.60
CA PHE A 194 7.89 -14.50 0.08
C PHE A 194 7.70 -14.96 1.51
N PHE A 195 8.76 -15.49 2.09
CA PHE A 195 8.77 -15.88 3.48
C PHE A 195 9.76 -15.01 4.22
N ALA A 196 9.38 -14.59 5.42
CA ALA A 196 10.32 -14.07 6.39
C ALA A 196 10.93 -15.25 7.16
N THR A 197 12.22 -15.18 7.51
CA THR A 197 12.79 -16.12 8.51
C THR A 197 12.40 -15.74 9.93
N GLY A 198 12.03 -14.48 10.13
CA GLY A 198 11.46 -13.91 11.35
C GLY A 198 10.92 -12.50 11.05
N LYS A 199 10.05 -11.99 11.92
CA LYS A 199 9.45 -10.66 11.80
C LYS A 199 9.69 -9.91 13.11
N ILE A 200 10.49 -8.85 13.08
CA ILE A 200 10.91 -8.11 14.28
C ILE A 200 10.59 -6.62 14.07
N ALA A 201 10.00 -5.98 15.08
CA ALA A 201 9.68 -4.56 15.05
C ALA A 201 10.18 -3.84 16.31
N LEU A 202 10.82 -2.69 16.14
CA LEU A 202 11.11 -1.74 17.22
C LEU A 202 10.31 -0.47 16.99
N LEU A 203 9.43 -0.14 17.94
CA LEU A 203 8.58 1.06 17.93
C LEU A 203 8.99 1.95 19.10
N VAL A 204 9.31 3.22 18.81
CA VAL A 204 9.68 4.21 19.84
C VAL A 204 8.77 5.43 19.73
N GLY A 205 8.14 5.80 20.84
CA GLY A 205 7.29 6.99 20.95
C GLY A 205 7.83 7.95 21.99
N ASN A 206 8.38 9.08 21.55
CA ASN A 206 8.90 10.11 22.46
C ASN A 206 7.91 11.27 22.54
N ASN A 207 7.37 11.48 23.74
CA ASN A 207 6.29 12.40 24.01
C ASN A 207 6.68 13.52 24.98
N HIS A 208 7.40 13.17 26.05
CA HIS A 208 7.68 14.06 27.19
C HIS A 208 9.11 14.59 27.17
N TYR A 209 9.33 15.65 26.41
CA TYR A 209 10.65 16.26 26.28
C TYR A 209 10.96 17.17 27.47
N GLN A 210 12.20 17.09 27.97
CA GLN A 210 12.65 17.89 29.11
C GLN A 210 12.85 19.37 28.73
N HIS A 211 13.26 19.62 27.49
CA HIS A 211 13.67 20.93 27.01
C HIS A 211 12.95 21.37 25.73
N HIS A 212 11.94 20.62 25.27
CA HIS A 212 11.19 20.89 24.03
C HIS A 212 9.69 20.73 24.26
N PRO A 213 8.83 21.21 23.35
CA PRO A 213 7.38 21.01 23.48
C PRO A 213 7.03 19.53 23.56
N ASN A 214 6.10 19.19 24.46
CA ASN A 214 5.57 17.83 24.53
C ASN A 214 4.60 17.57 23.37
N LEU A 215 4.52 16.31 22.97
CA LEU A 215 3.55 15.81 22.00
C LEU A 215 2.41 15.11 22.73
N MET A 216 1.41 14.61 22.00
CA MET A 216 0.28 13.87 22.58
C MET A 216 -0.01 12.56 21.85
N ALA A 217 0.20 12.50 20.54
CA ALA A 217 -0.11 11.34 19.71
C ALA A 217 0.84 10.12 19.81
N PRO A 218 2.17 10.27 20.05
CA PRO A 218 3.11 9.14 20.00
C PRO A 218 2.71 7.92 20.85
N VAL A 219 2.07 8.15 22.00
CA VAL A 219 1.60 7.08 22.89
C VAL A 219 0.53 6.23 22.20
N THR A 220 -0.51 6.87 21.64
CA THR A 220 -1.59 6.17 20.94
C THR A 220 -1.06 5.49 19.68
N ASP A 221 -0.20 6.18 18.93
CA ASP A 221 0.25 5.68 17.62
C ASP A 221 1.13 4.44 17.77
N VAL A 222 2.08 4.46 18.72
CA VAL A 222 2.90 3.28 19.02
C VAL A 222 2.03 2.12 19.52
N PHE A 223 1.04 2.41 20.36
CA PHE A 223 0.14 1.39 20.90
C PHE A 223 -0.69 0.71 19.79
N GLU A 224 -1.37 1.49 18.95
CA GLU A 224 -2.17 0.96 17.85
C GLU A 224 -1.32 0.16 16.86
N LEU A 225 -0.16 0.69 16.47
CA LEU A 225 0.74 0.00 15.56
C LEU A 225 1.27 -1.31 16.15
N SER A 226 1.57 -1.34 17.45
CA SER A 226 2.03 -2.56 18.14
C SER A 226 1.01 -3.68 17.98
N LEU A 227 -0.27 -3.40 18.25
CA LEU A 227 -1.35 -4.40 18.14
C LEU A 227 -1.52 -4.92 16.70
N LEU A 228 -1.41 -4.04 15.71
CA LEU A 228 -1.54 -4.41 14.30
C LEU A 228 -0.37 -5.26 13.81
N LEU A 229 0.85 -4.94 14.24
CA LEU A 229 2.05 -5.71 13.87
C LEU A 229 2.09 -7.08 14.57
N GLU A 230 1.65 -7.16 15.83
CA GLU A 230 1.48 -8.44 16.52
C GLU A 230 0.49 -9.36 15.80
N GLN A 231 -0.61 -8.82 15.27
CA GLN A 231 -1.55 -9.59 14.42
C GLN A 231 -0.90 -10.13 13.14
N LEU A 232 0.10 -9.44 12.61
CA LEU A 232 0.88 -9.87 11.43
C LEU A 232 2.03 -10.84 11.79
N GLY A 233 2.15 -11.22 13.06
CA GLY A 233 3.16 -12.14 13.57
C GLY A 233 4.54 -11.51 13.80
N PHE A 234 4.61 -10.18 13.94
CA PHE A 234 5.84 -9.52 14.37
C PHE A 234 6.08 -9.69 15.87
N GLN A 235 7.35 -9.87 16.25
CA GLN A 235 7.80 -9.65 17.61
C GLN A 235 8.04 -8.16 17.80
N VAL A 236 7.21 -7.51 18.60
CA VAL A 236 7.20 -6.05 18.77
C VAL A 236 7.85 -5.68 20.10
N VAL A 237 8.84 -4.78 20.04
CA VAL A 237 9.36 -4.04 21.19
C VAL A 237 8.86 -2.61 21.08
N SER A 238 7.98 -2.20 22.00
CA SER A 238 7.39 -0.86 22.01
C SER A 238 7.83 -0.08 23.25
N LEU A 239 8.39 1.10 23.05
CA LEU A 239 9.05 1.87 24.10
C LEU A 239 8.60 3.33 24.07
N LEU A 240 8.34 3.90 25.25
CA LEU A 240 7.99 5.31 25.40
C LEU A 240 9.07 6.12 26.13
N ASP A 241 9.19 7.38 25.74
CA ASP A 241 9.96 8.44 26.40
C ASP A 241 11.41 8.06 26.73
N LEU A 242 12.14 7.67 25.69
CA LEU A 242 13.52 7.22 25.81
C LEU A 242 14.49 8.40 25.77
N ASN A 243 15.44 8.40 26.71
CA ASN A 243 16.61 9.26 26.63
C ASN A 243 17.60 8.74 25.57
N LYS A 244 18.64 9.52 25.24
CA LYS A 244 19.59 9.16 24.18
C LYS A 244 20.24 7.78 24.41
N THR A 245 20.72 7.53 25.62
CA THR A 245 21.41 6.28 25.98
C THR A 245 20.46 5.08 25.89
N GLU A 246 19.21 5.27 26.29
CA GLU A 246 18.15 4.26 26.19
C GLU A 246 17.78 3.97 24.74
N MET A 247 17.66 4.99 23.89
CA MET A 247 17.45 4.80 22.45
C MET A 247 18.60 4.03 21.79
N GLU A 248 19.86 4.37 22.11
CA GLU A 248 21.04 3.66 21.59
C GLU A 248 21.05 2.19 22.03
N SER A 249 20.65 1.92 23.27
CA SER A 249 20.55 0.57 23.83
C SER A 249 19.41 -0.23 23.17
N ALA A 250 18.23 0.37 23.00
CA ALA A 250 17.09 -0.24 22.35
C ALA A 250 17.39 -0.59 20.88
N VAL A 251 18.01 0.34 20.14
CA VAL A 251 18.46 0.12 18.76
C VAL A 251 19.50 -0.99 18.70
N SER A 252 20.47 -1.01 19.62
CA SER A 252 21.49 -2.07 19.66
C SER A 252 20.86 -3.44 19.88
N ARG A 253 19.92 -3.55 20.83
CA ARG A 253 19.21 -4.80 21.08
C ARG A 253 18.36 -5.22 19.89
N PHE A 254 17.64 -4.29 19.25
CA PHE A 254 16.89 -4.57 18.03
C PHE A 254 17.79 -5.16 16.94
N LEU A 255 18.96 -4.57 16.70
CA LEU A 255 19.91 -5.03 15.70
C LEU A 255 20.47 -6.43 16.00
N GLU A 256 20.63 -6.80 17.28
CA GLU A 256 21.04 -8.16 17.70
C GLU A 256 20.02 -9.24 17.36
N LEU A 257 18.74 -8.86 17.21
CA LEU A 257 17.65 -9.79 16.90
C LEU A 257 17.45 -9.99 15.39
N LEU A 258 18.08 -9.14 14.58
CA LEU A 258 17.99 -9.24 13.13
C LEU A 258 18.96 -10.31 12.60
N GLY A 259 18.61 -10.87 11.46
CA GLY A 259 19.45 -11.85 10.78
C GLY A 259 19.00 -12.07 9.34
N LYS A 260 19.67 -13.02 8.69
CA LYS A 260 19.43 -13.31 7.28
C LYS A 260 17.97 -13.68 7.03
N GLY A 261 17.31 -12.93 6.14
CA GLY A 261 15.93 -13.19 5.73
C GLY A 261 14.85 -12.62 6.66
N VAL A 262 15.23 -11.91 7.73
CA VAL A 262 14.29 -11.28 8.68
C VAL A 262 13.61 -10.08 8.03
N TYR A 263 12.34 -9.86 8.36
CA TYR A 263 11.63 -8.63 8.06
C TYR A 263 11.72 -7.72 9.28
N ALA A 264 12.34 -6.57 9.11
CA ALA A 264 12.66 -5.63 10.16
C ALA A 264 11.85 -4.35 9.99
N ILE A 265 11.08 -3.98 11.02
CA ILE A 265 10.38 -2.69 11.08
C ILE A 265 11.03 -1.83 12.16
N PHE A 266 11.35 -0.59 11.80
CA PHE A 266 11.73 0.44 12.75
C PHE A 266 10.75 1.61 12.61
N TYR A 267 9.99 1.88 13.66
CA TYR A 267 9.03 2.99 13.72
C TYR A 267 9.42 3.96 14.82
N TYR A 268 9.39 5.25 14.50
CA TYR A 268 9.62 6.30 15.47
C TYR A 268 8.59 7.42 15.32
N ALA A 269 7.96 7.79 16.43
CA ALA A 269 7.07 8.93 16.56
C ALA A 269 7.64 9.92 17.59
N GLY A 270 7.81 11.17 17.20
CA GLY A 270 8.38 12.20 18.07
C GLY A 270 8.97 13.39 17.32
N HIS A 271 9.72 14.22 18.03
CA HIS A 271 10.54 15.25 17.42
C HIS A 271 11.65 14.61 16.58
N GLY A 272 11.85 15.18 15.41
CA GLY A 272 12.87 14.78 14.45
C GLY A 272 13.22 15.94 13.55
N TYR A 273 14.32 15.79 12.83
CA TYR A 273 14.71 16.73 11.79
C TYR A 273 15.49 16.01 10.69
N GLU A 274 15.55 16.66 9.53
CA GLU A 274 16.37 16.22 8.41
C GLU A 274 17.39 17.31 8.05
N HIS A 275 18.61 16.93 7.68
CA HIS A 275 19.55 17.85 7.06
C HIS A 275 20.37 17.14 5.98
N LEU A 276 20.24 17.60 4.73
CA LEU A 276 20.86 17.02 3.53
C LEU A 276 20.57 15.51 3.40
N GLY A 277 19.29 15.12 3.51
CA GLY A 277 18.86 13.73 3.42
C GLY A 277 19.19 12.86 4.65
N ARG A 278 19.83 13.41 5.69
CA ARG A 278 20.12 12.69 6.94
C ARG A 278 19.05 12.96 7.98
N ASN A 279 18.41 11.90 8.46
CA ASN A 279 17.29 11.95 9.38
C ASN A 279 17.77 11.66 10.79
N TYR A 280 17.31 12.48 11.73
CA TYR A 280 17.70 12.42 13.13
C TYR A 280 16.46 12.38 14.03
N MET A 281 16.45 11.42 14.95
CA MET A 281 15.44 11.31 15.98
C MET A 281 15.93 12.01 17.24
N VAL A 282 15.07 12.80 17.87
CA VAL A 282 15.41 13.61 19.05
C VAL A 282 15.00 12.87 20.33
N PRO A 283 15.94 12.50 21.20
CA PRO A 283 15.61 11.90 22.50
C PRO A 283 14.93 12.88 23.46
N VAL A 284 14.23 12.37 24.48
CA VAL A 284 13.49 13.23 25.43
C VAL A 284 14.37 14.14 26.28
N ASP A 285 15.64 13.77 26.46
CA ASP A 285 16.66 14.52 27.21
C ASP A 285 17.51 15.46 26.34
N ALA A 286 17.18 15.61 25.05
CA ALA A 286 17.95 16.47 24.15
C ALA A 286 17.94 17.94 24.63
N PRO A 287 19.10 18.63 24.65
CA PRO A 287 19.19 20.03 25.08
C PRO A 287 18.51 20.97 24.07
N GLN A 288 18.33 22.24 24.44
CA GLN A 288 17.83 23.28 23.56
C GLN A 288 18.89 24.41 23.39
N PRO A 289 19.47 24.61 22.19
CA PRO A 289 19.27 23.83 20.96
C PRO A 289 19.99 22.46 21.01
N TYR A 290 19.47 21.48 20.27
CA TYR A 290 20.16 20.21 20.03
C TYR A 290 21.00 20.25 18.76
N ALA A 291 21.85 19.23 18.63
CA ALA A 291 22.82 19.03 17.55
C ALA A 291 22.90 17.51 17.23
N PRO A 292 23.45 17.09 16.08
CA PRO A 292 23.51 15.68 15.68
C PRO A 292 24.08 14.73 16.72
N GLU A 293 25.06 15.16 17.52
CA GLU A 293 25.65 14.39 18.61
C GLU A 293 24.68 14.12 19.77
N ASN A 294 23.60 14.88 19.90
CA ASN A 294 22.56 14.68 20.91
C ASN A 294 21.41 13.78 20.37
N CYS A 295 21.45 13.42 19.09
CA CYS A 295 20.35 12.76 18.39
C CYS A 295 20.78 11.40 17.83
N ILE A 296 19.79 10.62 17.37
CA ILE A 296 20.04 9.30 16.78
C ILE A 296 19.88 9.38 15.25
N SER A 297 20.95 9.06 14.52
CA SER A 297 20.91 9.03 13.05
C SER A 297 20.22 7.77 12.54
N VAL A 298 19.14 7.95 11.79
CA VAL A 298 18.37 6.85 11.20
C VAL A 298 19.19 6.10 10.14
N GLN A 299 20.03 6.79 9.37
CA GLN A 299 20.86 6.15 8.35
C GLN A 299 21.89 5.18 8.96
N ARG A 300 22.42 5.48 10.16
CA ARG A 300 23.30 4.53 10.88
C ARG A 300 22.55 3.27 11.29
N ILE A 301 21.27 3.39 11.66
CA ILE A 301 20.43 2.24 11.97
C ILE A 301 20.23 1.39 10.71
N LEU A 302 19.80 2.01 9.59
CA LEU A 302 19.61 1.29 8.34
C LEU A 302 20.89 0.57 7.88
N GLN A 303 22.04 1.24 7.96
CA GLN A 303 23.31 0.65 7.59
C GLN A 303 23.57 -0.64 8.39
N ARG A 304 23.32 -0.61 9.71
CA ARG A 304 23.49 -1.79 10.57
C ARG A 304 22.41 -2.85 10.31
N MET A 305 21.18 -2.48 9.95
CA MET A 305 20.16 -3.45 9.54
C MET A 305 20.57 -4.18 8.26
N GLN A 306 21.10 -3.47 7.25
CA GLN A 306 21.59 -4.08 6.01
C GLN A 306 22.75 -5.05 6.25
N GLN A 307 23.64 -4.75 7.21
CA GLN A 307 24.73 -5.64 7.61
C GLN A 307 24.23 -6.99 8.16
N GLN A 308 22.99 -7.06 8.68
CA GLN A 308 22.38 -8.29 9.17
C GLN A 308 21.73 -9.14 8.06
N GLN A 309 21.82 -8.73 6.79
CA GLN A 309 21.26 -9.44 5.63
C GLN A 309 19.74 -9.68 5.71
N THR A 310 19.01 -8.73 6.29
CA THR A 310 17.54 -8.73 6.35
C THR A 310 16.93 -8.81 4.94
N ALA A 311 15.78 -9.46 4.81
CA ALA A 311 15.05 -9.53 3.54
C ALA A 311 14.16 -8.30 3.29
N LEU A 312 13.76 -7.59 4.34
CA LEU A 312 12.99 -6.37 4.27
C LEU A 312 13.41 -5.43 5.41
N ASN A 313 13.71 -4.18 5.08
CA ASN A 313 13.92 -3.08 6.02
C ASN A 313 12.85 -2.02 5.78
N LEU A 314 11.86 -1.94 6.67
CA LEU A 314 10.85 -0.89 6.64
C LEU A 314 11.13 0.12 7.75
N ILE A 315 11.40 1.36 7.37
CA ILE A 315 11.61 2.46 8.30
C ILE A 315 10.46 3.45 8.15
N LEU A 316 9.71 3.65 9.24
CA LEU A 316 8.58 4.55 9.30
C LEU A 316 8.91 5.70 10.26
N LEU A 317 8.95 6.93 9.74
CA LEU A 317 9.30 8.12 10.53
C LEU A 317 8.10 9.06 10.61
N ASP A 318 7.50 9.11 11.79
CA ASP A 318 6.40 10.01 12.14
C ASP A 318 6.93 11.22 12.89
N THR A 319 7.66 12.06 12.15
CA THR A 319 8.36 13.23 12.69
C THR A 319 8.27 14.41 11.74
N CYS A 320 8.46 15.62 12.27
CA CYS A 320 8.87 16.75 11.45
C CYS A 320 10.22 16.46 10.77
N ARG A 321 10.47 17.11 9.64
CA ARG A 321 11.72 16.99 8.87
C ARG A 321 12.36 18.35 8.56
N LYS A 322 12.00 19.38 9.34
CA LYS A 322 12.56 20.73 9.24
C LYS A 322 13.90 20.84 9.96
N TRP A 323 14.86 21.52 9.33
CA TRP A 323 16.13 21.88 9.94
C TRP A 323 16.13 23.31 10.48
N TYR A 324 16.67 23.50 11.69
CA TYR A 324 16.70 24.82 12.35
C TYR A 324 18.10 25.30 12.74
N ASN A 325 19.19 24.57 12.43
CA ASN A 325 20.53 24.91 12.96
C ASN A 325 21.69 24.79 11.93
N SER A 326 21.86 25.79 11.07
CA SER A 326 22.72 25.78 9.87
C SER A 326 24.24 25.58 10.08
N GLY A 327 24.74 25.57 11.32
CA GLY A 327 26.19 25.59 11.62
C GLY A 327 26.81 24.26 12.08
N CYS A 328 26.06 23.16 12.13
CA CYS A 328 26.53 21.93 12.80
C CYS A 328 27.12 20.87 11.84
N ALA A 329 28.17 20.17 12.28
CA ALA A 329 28.79 19.11 11.50
C ALA A 329 27.87 17.89 11.39
N LEU A 330 27.67 17.39 10.18
CA LEU A 330 26.83 16.23 9.92
C LEU A 330 27.49 14.93 10.38
N SER A 331 26.67 13.96 10.80
CA SER A 331 27.15 12.61 11.07
C SER A 331 27.81 11.99 9.84
N GLN A 332 28.97 11.38 10.03
CA GLN A 332 29.61 10.57 9.00
C GLN A 332 28.80 9.28 8.80
N VAL A 333 28.33 9.07 7.58
CA VAL A 333 27.55 7.89 7.18
C VAL A 333 28.24 7.29 5.97
N GLN A 334 28.50 5.99 6.01
CA GLN A 334 29.05 5.29 4.84
C GLN A 334 27.96 5.13 3.77
N PRO A 335 28.34 5.03 2.48
CA PRO A 335 27.38 4.74 1.43
C PRO A 335 26.56 3.48 1.75
N LEU A 336 25.24 3.57 1.59
CA LEU A 336 24.36 2.43 1.74
C LEU A 336 24.47 1.55 0.49
N GLU A 337 24.56 0.25 0.70
CA GLU A 337 24.69 -0.73 -0.38
C GLU A 337 23.31 -0.95 -1.06
N PRO A 338 23.26 -1.14 -2.40
CA PRO A 338 22.01 -1.22 -3.17
C PRO A 338 21.37 -2.61 -3.13
N TRP A 339 21.16 -3.16 -1.93
CA TRP A 339 20.57 -4.50 -1.71
C TRP A 339 19.17 -4.65 -2.32
N GLY A 340 18.39 -3.57 -2.38
CA GLY A 340 17.06 -3.58 -3.01
C GLY A 340 15.95 -4.13 -2.11
N ASN A 341 16.08 -3.93 -0.80
CA ASN A 341 15.22 -4.47 0.25
C ASN A 341 14.75 -3.41 1.27
N THR A 342 14.95 -2.12 0.98
CA THR A 342 14.64 -1.03 1.92
C THR A 342 13.46 -0.21 1.45
N VAL A 343 12.58 0.15 2.39
CA VAL A 343 11.46 1.07 2.21
C VAL A 343 11.46 2.09 3.35
N TYR A 344 11.35 3.37 3.01
CA TYR A 344 11.06 4.45 3.94
C TYR A 344 9.64 4.96 3.70
N GLY A 345 8.87 5.10 4.78
CA GLY A 345 7.63 5.88 4.82
C GLY A 345 7.82 7.07 5.75
N TYR A 346 7.90 8.28 5.20
CA TYR A 346 7.99 9.52 5.97
C TYR A 346 6.60 10.13 6.09
N ALA A 347 6.19 10.46 7.31
CA ALA A 347 4.89 11.09 7.56
C ALA A 347 4.73 12.44 6.85
N THR A 348 5.84 13.13 6.55
CA THR A 348 5.85 14.42 5.87
C THR A 348 7.06 14.53 4.92
N SER A 349 7.03 15.49 3.99
CA SER A 349 8.10 15.78 3.03
C SER A 349 9.33 16.40 3.69
N GLU A 350 10.45 16.43 2.98
CA GLU A 350 11.63 17.19 3.40
C GLU A 350 11.27 18.66 3.68
N ASP A 351 11.83 19.24 4.74
CA ASP A 351 11.54 20.61 5.20
C ASP A 351 10.07 20.90 5.58
N ALA A 352 9.27 19.87 5.85
CA ALA A 352 7.89 19.98 6.30
C ALA A 352 7.65 19.47 7.74
N GLU A 353 6.48 19.79 8.27
CA GLU A 353 6.00 19.36 9.59
C GLU A 353 5.06 18.16 9.46
N ALA A 354 5.05 17.30 10.48
CA ALA A 354 4.05 16.26 10.66
C ALA A 354 3.10 16.70 11.78
N TYR A 355 1.80 16.48 11.61
CA TYR A 355 0.77 16.98 12.53
C TYR A 355 0.05 15.85 13.26
N GLU A 356 -0.39 16.16 14.47
CA GLU A 356 -1.27 15.35 15.30
C GLU A 356 -2.66 15.98 15.41
N LEU A 357 -3.69 15.15 15.51
CA LEU A 357 -5.06 15.60 15.77
C LEU A 357 -5.46 15.31 17.21
N GLN A 358 -6.25 16.22 17.78
CA GLN A 358 -6.91 16.02 19.05
C GLN A 358 -8.41 15.79 18.81
N ASP A 359 -8.90 14.59 19.11
CA ASP A 359 -10.31 14.23 19.00
C ASP A 359 -10.83 13.75 20.37
N GLY A 360 -11.33 14.70 21.17
CA GLY A 360 -11.76 14.42 22.55
C GLY A 360 -10.60 14.00 23.46
N GLU A 361 -10.70 12.81 24.08
CA GLU A 361 -9.68 12.24 24.97
C GLU A 361 -8.55 11.51 24.22
N PHE A 362 -8.73 11.23 22.92
CA PHE A 362 -7.74 10.51 22.12
C PHE A 362 -7.04 11.46 21.15
N SER A 363 -5.73 11.27 21.01
CA SER A 363 -4.94 11.95 19.98
C SER A 363 -4.21 10.89 19.15
N SER A 364 -4.18 11.09 17.84
CA SER A 364 -3.45 10.23 16.90
C SER A 364 -2.80 11.08 15.83
N GLY A 365 -1.60 10.68 15.41
CA GLY A 365 -0.88 11.27 14.30
C GLY A 365 -1.66 11.08 13.01
N ILE A 366 -1.60 12.09 12.12
CA ILE A 366 -2.25 12.00 10.81
C ILE A 366 -1.72 10.79 10.02
N PHE A 367 -0.42 10.49 10.15
CA PHE A 367 0.18 9.34 9.48
C PHE A 367 -0.40 8.02 9.99
N MET A 368 -0.48 7.85 11.31
CA MET A 368 -1.03 6.62 11.91
C MET A 368 -2.52 6.44 11.64
N LYS A 369 -3.31 7.54 11.65
CA LYS A 369 -4.75 7.55 11.32
C LYS A 369 -5.05 6.79 10.02
N TYR A 370 -4.19 6.91 9.03
CA TYR A 370 -4.35 6.26 7.73
C TYR A 370 -3.56 4.96 7.62
N LEU A 371 -2.33 4.90 8.14
CA LEU A 371 -1.52 3.68 8.12
C LEU A 371 -2.28 2.48 8.69
N LYS A 372 -3.00 2.66 9.80
CA LYS A 372 -3.75 1.57 10.45
C LYS A 372 -4.85 0.94 9.58
N LYS A 373 -5.37 1.67 8.59
CA LYS A 373 -6.39 1.15 7.66
C LYS A 373 -5.81 0.19 6.61
N HIS A 374 -4.53 0.37 6.27
CA HIS A 374 -3.89 -0.32 5.15
C HIS A 374 -2.85 -1.36 5.58
N ILE A 375 -2.25 -1.23 6.77
CA ILE A 375 -1.11 -2.05 7.19
C ILE A 375 -1.39 -3.57 7.20
N LEU A 376 -2.64 -3.98 7.39
CA LEU A 376 -3.05 -5.38 7.40
C LEU A 376 -3.35 -5.97 6.01
N GLN A 377 -3.32 -5.15 4.95
CA GLN A 377 -3.67 -5.59 3.60
C GLN A 377 -2.58 -6.46 2.98
N GLU A 378 -2.97 -7.53 2.29
CA GLU A 378 -2.06 -8.39 1.52
C GLU A 378 -1.61 -7.70 0.23
N LYS A 379 -0.75 -6.70 0.38
CA LYS A 379 -0.16 -5.91 -0.71
C LYS A 379 1.36 -5.79 -0.54
N LYS A 380 2.08 -5.53 -1.63
CA LYS A 380 3.49 -5.11 -1.55
C LYS A 380 3.57 -3.89 -0.62
N VAL A 381 4.58 -3.86 0.25
CA VAL A 381 4.73 -2.77 1.24
C VAL A 381 4.67 -1.38 0.60
N THR A 382 5.25 -1.21 -0.60
CA THR A 382 5.22 0.08 -1.32
C THR A 382 3.80 0.47 -1.75
N HIS A 383 3.01 -0.47 -2.30
CA HIS A 383 1.63 -0.19 -2.71
C HIS A 383 0.72 0.06 -1.49
N MET A 384 0.96 -0.65 -0.37
CA MET A 384 0.26 -0.36 0.89
C MET A 384 0.52 1.07 1.36
N LEU A 385 1.78 1.54 1.29
CA LEU A 385 2.12 2.92 1.64
C LEU A 385 1.61 3.94 0.61
N GLU A 386 1.51 3.58 -0.67
CA GLU A 386 0.89 4.43 -1.70
C GLU A 386 -0.60 4.68 -1.38
N ASP A 387 -1.35 3.65 -0.95
CA ASP A 387 -2.73 3.86 -0.49
C ASP A 387 -2.77 4.86 0.69
N VAL A 388 -1.84 4.74 1.65
CA VAL A 388 -1.75 5.66 2.80
C VAL A 388 -1.43 7.09 2.35
N LEU A 389 -0.55 7.24 1.36
CA LEU A 389 -0.18 8.52 0.78
C LEU A 389 -1.38 9.18 0.09
N GLU A 390 -2.17 8.41 -0.67
CA GLU A 390 -3.40 8.88 -1.32
C GLU A 390 -4.43 9.34 -0.29
N ASP A 391 -4.66 8.53 0.76
CA ASP A 391 -5.60 8.83 1.84
C ASP A 391 -5.22 10.13 2.59
N ILE A 392 -3.92 10.33 2.89
CA ILE A 392 -3.41 11.58 3.49
C ILE A 392 -3.59 12.76 2.52
N GLY A 393 -3.33 12.56 1.23
CA GLY A 393 -3.47 13.58 0.20
C GLY A 393 -4.90 14.09 0.02
N GLN A 394 -5.90 13.29 0.37
CA GLN A 394 -7.32 13.66 0.36
C GLN A 394 -7.83 14.21 1.70
N ASP A 395 -7.01 14.24 2.76
CA ASP A 395 -7.43 14.73 4.06
C ASP A 395 -7.49 16.28 4.07
N PRO A 396 -8.68 16.89 4.25
CA PRO A 396 -8.85 18.34 4.20
C PRO A 396 -8.15 19.08 5.35
N LEU A 397 -7.80 18.39 6.46
CA LEU A 397 -7.15 19.02 7.62
C LEU A 397 -5.67 19.32 7.37
N VAL A 398 -5.03 18.53 6.49
CA VAL A 398 -3.60 18.59 6.22
C VAL A 398 -3.24 18.89 4.76
N THR A 399 -4.24 19.07 3.90
CA THR A 399 -4.03 19.48 2.50
C THR A 399 -3.12 20.71 2.42
N GLY A 400 -1.98 20.59 1.73
CA GLY A 400 -0.98 21.65 1.57
C GLY A 400 -0.08 21.91 2.79
N LYS A 401 -0.20 21.13 3.88
CA LYS A 401 0.62 21.26 5.10
C LYS A 401 1.49 20.04 5.35
N GLN A 402 0.94 18.85 5.17
CA GLN A 402 1.64 17.58 5.32
C GLN A 402 1.45 16.76 4.06
N VAL A 403 2.56 16.30 3.50
CA VAL A 403 2.59 15.45 2.32
C VAL A 403 3.47 14.27 2.65
N MET A 404 2.92 13.06 2.63
CA MET A 404 3.68 11.85 2.89
C MET A 404 4.71 11.63 1.77
N GLU A 405 5.90 11.13 2.12
CA GLU A 405 6.94 10.78 1.15
C GLU A 405 7.33 9.31 1.29
N ILE A 406 7.45 8.60 0.16
CA ILE A 406 7.91 7.22 0.11
C ILE A 406 9.24 7.18 -0.65
N LYS A 407 10.28 6.61 -0.03
CA LYS A 407 11.57 6.33 -0.72
C LYS A 407 11.89 4.85 -0.58
N HIS A 408 12.13 4.13 -1.67
CA HIS A 408 12.43 2.70 -1.56
C HIS A 408 13.39 2.20 -2.64
N THR A 409 14.02 1.07 -2.33
CA THR A 409 14.77 0.24 -3.27
C THR A 409 14.18 -1.16 -3.39
N LEU A 410 13.06 -1.44 -2.69
CA LEU A 410 12.42 -2.77 -2.63
C LEU A 410 12.04 -3.30 -4.03
N LYS A 411 12.84 -4.27 -4.50
CA LYS A 411 12.67 -4.93 -5.81
C LYS A 411 11.53 -5.93 -5.77
N GLU A 412 11.54 -6.78 -4.75
CA GLU A 412 10.63 -7.91 -4.59
C GLU A 412 9.26 -7.48 -4.05
N ALA A 413 8.21 -8.22 -4.39
CA ALA A 413 6.83 -7.93 -3.95
C ALA A 413 6.54 -8.42 -2.52
N ARG A 414 7.46 -8.15 -1.59
CA ARG A 414 7.32 -8.53 -0.17
C ARG A 414 6.16 -7.77 0.47
N SER A 415 5.37 -8.47 1.26
CA SER A 415 4.24 -7.95 2.02
C SER A 415 4.45 -8.10 3.52
N LEU A 416 3.87 -7.23 4.34
CA LEU A 416 3.89 -7.42 5.80
C LEU A 416 3.10 -8.66 6.22
N THR A 417 2.17 -9.15 5.39
CA THR A 417 1.38 -10.36 5.62
C THR A 417 2.11 -11.65 5.23
N ASP A 418 3.31 -11.56 4.63
CA ASP A 418 4.09 -12.72 4.20
C ASP A 418 4.29 -13.73 5.35
N PRO A 419 4.11 -15.04 5.14
CA PRO A 419 4.27 -16.03 6.20
C PRO A 419 5.72 -16.14 6.71
N ILE A 420 5.89 -16.58 7.96
CA ILE A 420 7.20 -16.96 8.50
C ILE A 420 7.52 -18.40 8.06
N CYS A 421 8.72 -18.65 7.53
CA CYS A 421 9.10 -19.96 7.00
C CYS A 421 9.24 -21.01 8.13
N PRO A 422 8.59 -22.19 8.04
CA PRO A 422 8.63 -23.19 9.10
C PRO A 422 9.90 -24.08 9.14
N LEU A 423 10.77 -24.03 8.11
CA LEU A 423 11.89 -24.98 7.93
C LEU A 423 13.29 -24.45 8.34
N GLY A 424 13.40 -23.25 8.90
CA GLY A 424 14.62 -22.77 9.53
C GLY A 424 14.72 -23.30 10.97
N ALA A 425 15.80 -24.01 11.30
CA ALA A 425 16.08 -24.54 12.63
C ALA A 425 15.78 -23.50 13.73
N GLY A 426 14.79 -23.80 14.58
CA GLY A 426 14.33 -22.92 15.66
C GLY A 426 12.82 -22.65 15.70
N ALA A 427 12.03 -23.22 14.78
CA ALA A 427 10.56 -23.19 14.87
C ALA A 427 10.04 -24.16 15.96
N GLU A 428 10.46 -23.95 17.21
CA GLU A 428 9.54 -24.27 18.30
C GLU A 428 8.30 -23.39 18.10
N ARG A 429 7.10 -23.98 18.23
CA ARG A 429 5.87 -23.20 18.32
C ARG A 429 6.03 -22.28 19.52
N TRP A 430 6.40 -21.03 19.26
CA TRP A 430 6.45 -19.98 20.27
C TRP A 430 5.03 -19.75 20.74
N GLY A 431 4.74 -20.36 21.88
CA GLY A 431 3.44 -20.28 22.51
C GLY A 431 3.12 -18.82 22.76
N HIS A 432 1.92 -18.43 22.33
CA HIS A 432 1.14 -17.35 22.91
C HIS A 432 1.04 -17.55 24.41
N SER A 433 2.11 -17.28 25.13
CA SER A 433 2.10 -17.18 26.57
C SER A 433 1.76 -15.73 26.85
N HIS A 434 0.53 -15.34 26.52
CA HIS A 434 -0.19 -14.34 27.32
C HIS A 434 -0.50 -14.95 28.68
N GLU A 435 0.47 -15.62 29.32
CA GLU A 435 0.36 -15.95 30.72
C GLU A 435 0.46 -14.62 31.43
N LEU A 436 -0.71 -14.06 31.70
CA LEU A 436 -0.90 -12.99 32.66
C LEU A 436 -0.11 -13.41 33.89
N LEU A 437 1.01 -12.74 34.14
CA LEU A 437 1.69 -12.91 35.40
C LEU A 437 0.68 -12.48 36.45
N SER A 438 0.31 -13.42 37.31
CA SER A 438 -0.51 -13.14 38.48
C SER A 438 0.18 -13.69 39.71
N LYS A 439 0.10 -12.94 40.80
CA LYS A 439 0.70 -13.29 42.08
C LYS A 439 -0.35 -13.19 43.16
N LEU A 440 -0.66 -14.31 43.80
CA LEU A 440 -1.57 -14.33 44.94
C LEU A 440 -0.81 -13.99 46.21
N VAL A 441 -1.30 -13.04 46.98
CA VAL A 441 -0.73 -12.62 48.26
C VAL A 441 -1.81 -12.72 49.34
N THR A 442 -1.45 -13.23 50.52
CA THR A 442 -2.38 -13.44 51.64
C THR A 442 -1.99 -12.53 52.80
N PHE A 443 -2.94 -11.72 53.26
CA PHE A 443 -2.79 -10.87 54.44
C PHE A 443 -2.88 -11.69 55.73
N PRO A 444 -2.28 -11.23 56.84
CA PRO A 444 -2.40 -11.87 58.16
C PRO A 444 -3.85 -12.12 58.60
N CYS A 445 -4.78 -11.20 58.29
CA CYS A 445 -6.21 -11.41 58.53
C CYS A 445 -6.85 -12.55 57.71
N GLY A 446 -6.13 -13.15 56.76
CA GLY A 446 -6.59 -14.23 55.88
C GLY A 446 -7.23 -13.74 54.57
N ALA A 447 -7.29 -12.43 54.33
CA ALA A 447 -7.73 -11.86 53.07
C ALA A 447 -6.74 -12.19 51.93
N ARG A 448 -7.27 -12.61 50.78
CA ARG A 448 -6.46 -12.99 49.62
C ARG A 448 -6.59 -11.96 48.51
N VAL A 449 -5.46 -11.41 48.09
CA VAL A 449 -5.35 -10.41 47.02
C VAL A 449 -4.57 -10.99 45.85
N GLU A 450 -5.16 -10.94 44.67
CA GLU A 450 -4.51 -11.29 43.42
C GLU A 450 -3.90 -10.04 42.80
N LEU A 451 -2.60 -10.06 42.55
CA LEU A 451 -1.91 -9.07 41.74
C LEU A 451 -1.88 -9.54 40.30
N ARG A 452 -2.24 -8.68 39.36
CA ARG A 452 -2.19 -8.94 37.92
C ARG A 452 -1.30 -7.90 37.24
N PHE A 453 -0.46 -8.36 36.32
CA PHE A 453 0.47 -7.52 35.58
C PHE A 453 0.00 -7.38 34.13
N HIS A 454 -0.42 -6.17 33.77
CA HIS A 454 -0.91 -5.82 32.44
C HIS A 454 0.16 -5.02 31.71
N ARG A 455 0.74 -5.58 30.64
CA ARG A 455 1.72 -4.89 29.80
C ARG A 455 0.99 -4.09 28.72
N LEU A 456 1.30 -2.80 28.60
CA LEU A 456 0.86 -1.95 27.48
C LEU A 456 1.99 -1.66 26.51
N PHE A 457 3.17 -1.35 27.06
CA PHE A 457 4.42 -1.15 26.31
C PHE A 457 5.51 -1.98 26.97
N SER A 458 6.58 -2.28 26.25
CA SER A 458 7.70 -3.06 26.80
C SER A 458 8.31 -2.42 28.04
N ASN A 459 8.27 -1.08 28.17
CA ASN A 459 8.75 -0.36 29.35
C ASN A 459 7.66 0.25 30.25
N LEU A 460 6.41 -0.21 30.10
CA LEU A 460 5.26 0.32 30.85
C LEU A 460 4.27 -0.80 31.20
N ILE A 461 4.16 -1.08 32.50
CA ILE A 461 3.31 -2.15 33.05
C ILE A 461 2.36 -1.58 34.10
N TYR A 462 1.14 -2.07 34.09
CA TYR A 462 0.15 -1.83 35.15
C TYR A 462 0.08 -3.02 36.09
N VAL A 463 0.16 -2.72 37.38
CA VAL A 463 -0.06 -3.67 38.47
C VAL A 463 -1.45 -3.42 39.01
N CYS A 464 -2.34 -4.39 38.87
CA CYS A 464 -3.70 -4.32 39.39
C CYS A 464 -3.83 -5.26 40.58
N ALA A 465 -4.45 -4.81 41.67
CA ALA A 465 -4.67 -5.60 42.86
C ALA A 465 -6.17 -5.84 43.06
N LYS A 466 -6.59 -7.11 43.07
CA LYS A 466 -8.00 -7.50 43.24
C LYS A 466 -8.17 -8.36 44.48
N LEU A 467 -9.03 -7.92 45.39
CA LEU A 467 -9.43 -8.72 46.55
C LEU A 467 -10.32 -9.88 46.06
N GLN A 468 -9.86 -11.12 46.20
CA GLN A 468 -10.61 -12.30 45.74
C GLN A 468 -11.56 -12.87 46.79
N CYS A 469 -11.12 -12.92 48.05
CA CYS A 469 -11.92 -13.44 49.16
C CYS A 469 -11.68 -12.62 50.42
N SER A 470 -12.75 -12.12 51.03
CA SER A 470 -12.73 -11.54 52.37
C SER A 470 -13.14 -12.59 53.41
N PRO A 471 -12.37 -12.75 54.50
CA PRO A 471 -12.75 -13.58 55.63
C PRO A 471 -14.06 -13.11 56.28
N ALA A 472 -14.88 -14.04 56.78
CA ALA A 472 -16.17 -13.74 57.39
C ALA A 472 -16.10 -12.87 58.66
N HIS A 473 -14.91 -12.64 59.23
CA HIS A 473 -14.71 -11.85 60.45
C HIS A 473 -14.31 -10.38 60.19
N ILE A 474 -14.24 -9.95 58.91
CA ILE A 474 -13.94 -8.57 58.51
C ILE A 474 -15.03 -8.01 57.58
N ALA A 475 -15.23 -6.69 57.60
CA ALA A 475 -16.16 -5.95 56.74
C ALA A 475 -15.57 -4.58 56.33
N ASP A 476 -16.24 -3.83 55.43
CA ASP A 476 -15.79 -2.51 54.94
C ASP A 476 -14.32 -2.49 54.47
N THR A 477 -13.97 -3.42 53.58
CA THR A 477 -12.61 -3.60 53.07
C THR A 477 -12.27 -2.59 51.99
N ARG A 478 -11.13 -1.91 52.13
CA ARG A 478 -10.55 -1.03 51.11
C ARG A 478 -9.08 -1.38 50.92
N LEU A 479 -8.74 -1.79 49.71
CA LEU A 479 -7.37 -2.11 49.30
C LEU A 479 -6.73 -0.89 48.64
N LEU A 480 -5.48 -0.60 49.03
CA LEU A 480 -4.64 0.43 48.45
C LEU A 480 -3.33 -0.20 48.00
N LEU A 481 -2.89 0.14 46.79
CA LEU A 481 -1.57 -0.22 46.27
C LEU A 481 -0.69 1.02 46.31
N CYS A 482 0.34 0.98 47.14
CA CYS A 482 1.25 2.10 47.40
C CYS A 482 2.46 2.07 46.46
N ARG A 483 2.95 3.27 46.09
CA ARG A 483 4.09 3.40 45.18
C ARG A 483 5.40 2.95 45.87
N PRO A 484 6.32 2.30 45.14
CA PRO A 484 7.67 2.06 45.61
C PRO A 484 8.41 3.39 45.82
N ALA A 485 9.09 3.56 46.96
CA ALA A 485 9.93 4.73 47.25
C ALA A 485 11.10 4.90 46.26
N GLU A 486 11.53 3.81 45.63
CA GLU A 486 12.60 3.76 44.61
C GLU A 486 12.22 4.50 43.31
N MET A 487 10.95 4.83 43.11
CA MET A 487 10.45 5.55 41.93
C MET A 487 10.22 7.05 42.15
N ASP A 488 10.48 7.59 43.35
CA ASP A 488 10.24 9.01 43.66
C ASP A 488 11.18 9.97 42.88
N SER A 489 12.26 9.46 42.28
CA SER A 489 13.15 10.23 41.39
C SER A 489 12.69 10.26 39.92
N VAL A 490 11.59 9.59 39.56
CA VAL A 490 11.03 9.60 38.21
C VAL A 490 9.94 10.66 38.15
N ALA A 491 10.14 11.68 37.31
CA ALA A 491 9.22 12.81 37.16
C ALA A 491 7.78 12.33 37.02
N ILE A 492 6.92 12.79 37.94
CA ILE A 492 5.48 12.49 37.93
C ILE A 492 4.89 13.05 36.64
N PRO A 493 4.30 12.22 35.74
CA PRO A 493 3.62 12.74 34.57
C PRO A 493 2.43 13.61 35.02
N LYS A 494 2.25 14.76 34.36
CA LYS A 494 1.12 15.66 34.61
C LYS A 494 -0.21 14.89 34.49
N LYS A 495 -1.23 15.35 35.22
CA LYS A 495 -2.56 14.70 35.38
C LYS A 495 -3.19 14.23 34.05
N SER A 496 -2.96 14.93 32.94
CA SER A 496 -3.47 14.61 31.60
C SER A 496 -2.93 13.30 30.98
N HIS A 497 -1.69 12.90 31.29
CA HIS A 497 -1.10 11.64 30.80
C HIS A 497 -1.83 10.41 31.35
N TRP A 498 -2.35 10.54 32.59
CA TRP A 498 -3.06 9.46 33.25
C TRP A 498 -4.34 9.11 32.52
N ASP A 499 -5.04 10.09 31.95
CA ASP A 499 -6.34 9.86 31.36
C ASP A 499 -6.20 9.13 30.01
N GLN A 500 -5.21 9.51 29.17
CA GLN A 500 -4.97 8.85 27.88
C GLN A 500 -4.51 7.40 28.02
N VAL A 501 -3.51 7.11 28.87
CA VAL A 501 -3.01 5.73 29.06
C VAL A 501 -4.05 4.86 29.80
N LYS A 502 -4.80 5.42 30.75
CA LYS A 502 -5.93 4.70 31.38
C LYS A 502 -7.06 4.42 30.40
N SER A 503 -7.33 5.34 29.48
CA SER A 503 -8.33 5.15 28.45
C SER A 503 -7.93 3.99 27.53
N LEU A 504 -6.66 3.93 27.09
CA LEU A 504 -6.11 2.79 26.33
C LEU A 504 -6.11 1.48 27.12
N LEU A 505 -5.87 1.49 28.43
CA LEU A 505 -6.03 0.31 29.26
C LEU A 505 -7.47 -0.18 29.30
N SER A 506 -8.41 0.74 29.48
CA SER A 506 -9.83 0.41 29.62
C SER A 506 -10.43 -0.12 28.31
N SER A 507 -9.81 0.19 27.16
CA SER A 507 -10.21 -0.38 25.87
C SER A 507 -9.75 -1.83 25.69
N VAL A 508 -8.67 -2.25 26.37
CA VAL A 508 -8.12 -3.62 26.29
C VAL A 508 -8.57 -4.50 27.45
N TYR A 509 -8.63 -3.95 28.66
CA TYR A 509 -8.90 -4.68 29.90
C TYR A 509 -10.22 -4.20 30.52
N LYS A 510 -10.94 -5.13 31.16
CA LYS A 510 -12.24 -4.84 31.76
C LYS A 510 -12.10 -3.83 32.90
N GLN A 511 -13.01 -2.86 32.98
CA GLN A 511 -12.99 -1.80 33.99
C GLN A 511 -12.94 -2.33 35.45
N GLU A 512 -13.62 -3.43 35.73
CA GLU A 512 -13.63 -4.15 37.03
C GLU A 512 -12.28 -4.82 37.42
N GLU A 513 -11.27 -4.77 36.54
CA GLU A 513 -9.91 -5.24 36.81
C GLU A 513 -8.99 -4.10 37.25
N LEU A 514 -9.40 -2.83 37.10
CA LEU A 514 -8.56 -1.64 37.26
C LEU A 514 -8.82 -0.84 38.57
N ASP A 515 -9.74 -1.29 39.43
CA ASP A 515 -10.20 -0.53 40.62
C ASP A 515 -9.10 -0.18 41.63
N CYS A 516 -8.03 -0.98 41.70
CA CYS A 516 -6.82 -0.70 42.48
C CYS A 516 -5.58 -0.96 41.63
N ALA A 517 -5.23 0.00 40.76
CA ALA A 517 -4.14 -0.12 39.81
C ALA A 517 -3.02 0.91 40.04
N PHE A 518 -1.78 0.47 39.80
CA PHE A 518 -0.59 1.31 39.82
C PHE A 518 0.23 1.11 38.53
N GLN A 519 0.91 2.16 38.07
CA GLN A 519 1.69 2.16 36.84
C GLN A 519 3.19 2.15 37.14
N LEU A 520 3.90 1.18 36.57
CA LEU A 520 5.34 1.12 36.53
C LEU A 520 5.81 1.59 35.14
N CYS A 521 6.34 2.81 35.06
CA CYS A 521 6.92 3.38 33.84
C CYS A 521 8.44 3.34 33.88
N GLY A 522 9.05 3.56 32.71
CA GLY A 522 10.49 3.78 32.62
C GLY A 522 11.23 2.56 33.14
N LEU A 523 10.65 1.37 32.95
CA LEU A 523 11.17 0.15 33.53
C LEU A 523 12.66 -0.02 33.15
N GLN A 524 13.09 0.50 31.99
CA GLN A 524 14.48 0.44 31.48
C GLN A 524 15.52 1.06 32.43
N LYS A 525 15.06 1.89 33.36
CA LYS A 525 15.86 2.59 34.38
C LYS A 525 16.04 1.76 35.65
N ILE A 526 15.26 0.71 35.83
CA ILE A 526 15.23 -0.10 37.05
C ILE A 526 16.41 -1.07 37.06
N GLN A 527 17.33 -0.87 38.00
CA GLN A 527 18.55 -1.68 38.15
C GLN A 527 18.46 -2.74 39.25
N THR A 528 17.44 -2.66 40.11
CA THR A 528 17.24 -3.49 41.31
C THR A 528 15.83 -4.11 41.33
N ASP A 529 15.58 -5.01 42.28
CA ASP A 529 14.23 -5.49 42.55
C ASP A 529 13.32 -4.34 42.99
N VAL A 530 12.04 -4.40 42.64
CA VAL A 530 11.05 -3.36 42.99
C VAL A 530 10.16 -3.86 44.10
N VAL A 531 10.08 -3.13 45.22
CA VAL A 531 9.20 -3.48 46.33
C VAL A 531 7.85 -2.79 46.18
N LEU A 532 6.78 -3.57 46.02
CA LEU A 532 5.41 -3.08 46.05
C LEU A 532 4.85 -3.19 47.47
N GLN A 533 4.16 -2.15 47.95
CA GLN A 533 3.45 -2.16 49.23
C GLN A 533 1.93 -2.16 49.00
N LEU A 534 1.23 -3.07 49.67
CA LEU A 534 -0.22 -3.20 49.68
C LEU A 534 -0.75 -2.89 51.07
N ASP A 535 -1.68 -1.95 51.17
CA ASP A 535 -2.34 -1.59 52.42
C ASP A 535 -3.82 -2.00 52.37
N LEU A 536 -4.23 -2.87 53.28
CA LEU A 536 -5.60 -3.34 53.41
C LEU A 536 -6.24 -2.70 54.65
N HIS A 537 -7.18 -1.79 54.42
CA HIS A 537 -8.02 -1.22 55.46
C HIS A 537 -9.30 -2.04 55.60
N TYR A 538 -9.67 -2.42 56.81
CA TYR A 538 -10.92 -3.14 57.07
C TYR A 538 -11.46 -2.87 58.47
N MET A 539 -12.73 -3.19 58.69
CA MET A 539 -13.38 -3.18 60.00
C MET A 539 -13.46 -4.60 60.54
N GLN A 540 -12.93 -4.83 61.74
CA GLN A 540 -13.00 -6.13 62.40
C GLN A 540 -14.34 -6.29 63.10
N LEU A 541 -15.09 -7.35 62.77
CA LEU A 541 -16.48 -7.50 63.22
C LEU A 541 -16.60 -7.79 64.72
N SER A 542 -15.62 -8.45 65.34
CA SER A 542 -15.61 -8.76 66.77
C SER A 542 -15.38 -7.52 67.66
N THR A 543 -14.57 -6.56 67.20
CA THR A 543 -14.15 -5.39 67.99
C THR A 543 -14.76 -4.07 67.50
N LYS A 544 -15.36 -4.06 66.29
CA LYS A 544 -15.83 -2.86 65.57
C LYS A 544 -14.75 -1.78 65.38
N GLN A 545 -13.47 -2.14 65.46
CA GLN A 545 -12.35 -1.24 65.22
C GLN A 545 -11.91 -1.29 63.75
N ARG A 546 -11.47 -0.15 63.23
CA ARG A 546 -10.87 -0.05 61.89
C ARG A 546 -9.37 -0.32 61.99
N THR A 547 -8.91 -1.29 61.22
CA THR A 547 -7.52 -1.77 61.21
C THR A 547 -6.93 -1.56 59.83
N CYS A 548 -5.61 -1.36 59.77
CA CYS A 548 -4.83 -1.37 58.54
C CYS A 548 -3.74 -2.43 58.67
N GLU A 549 -3.66 -3.34 57.71
CA GLU A 549 -2.53 -4.26 57.54
C GLU A 549 -1.75 -3.88 56.30
N SER A 550 -0.42 -3.84 56.40
CA SER A 550 0.49 -3.55 55.28
C SER A 550 1.29 -4.79 54.92
N LEU A 551 1.44 -5.03 53.63
CA LEU A 551 2.15 -6.19 53.09
C LEU A 551 3.06 -5.77 51.95
N GLN A 552 4.32 -6.20 52.01
CA GLN A 552 5.29 -5.93 50.96
C GLN A 552 5.48 -7.17 50.08
N THR A 553 5.56 -6.94 48.77
CA THR A 553 5.85 -7.97 47.77
C THR A 553 6.88 -7.47 46.79
N THR A 554 7.94 -8.25 46.63
CA THR A 554 9.04 -7.92 45.73
C THR A 554 8.74 -8.44 44.31
N LEU A 555 8.93 -7.55 43.34
CA LEU A 555 9.07 -7.88 41.92
C LEU A 555 10.55 -8.02 41.62
N GLN A 556 10.96 -9.25 41.32
CA GLN A 556 12.35 -9.51 40.98
C GLN A 556 12.73 -8.79 39.69
N LYS A 557 13.94 -8.24 39.64
CA LYS A 557 14.49 -7.63 38.44
C LYS A 557 14.50 -8.60 37.27
N SER A 558 14.79 -9.88 37.49
CA SER A 558 14.74 -10.91 36.46
C SER A 558 13.35 -11.06 35.82
N LEU A 559 12.30 -10.94 36.63
CA LEU A 559 10.91 -10.96 36.15
C LEU A 559 10.58 -9.69 35.37
N LEU A 560 11.05 -8.53 35.82
CA LEU A 560 10.93 -7.28 35.07
C LEU A 560 11.69 -7.38 33.75
N GLU A 561 12.95 -7.79 33.77
CA GLU A 561 13.74 -8.06 32.56
C GLU A 561 13.04 -9.05 31.63
N GLN A 562 12.35 -10.09 32.13
CA GLN A 562 11.53 -10.98 31.31
C GLN A 562 10.28 -10.30 30.73
N LEU A 563 9.60 -9.44 31.48
CA LEU A 563 8.44 -8.68 31.02
C LEU A 563 8.81 -7.66 29.93
N PHE A 564 9.99 -7.07 30.08
CA PHE A 564 10.59 -6.13 29.15
C PHE A 564 11.24 -6.78 27.94
N SER A 565 11.92 -7.91 28.16
CA SER A 565 12.60 -8.63 27.09
C SER A 565 11.63 -9.52 26.34
N GLN A 566 10.80 -10.34 27.00
CA GLN A 566 10.19 -11.55 26.38
C GLN A 566 11.14 -12.22 25.36
N MET A 567 12.44 -12.12 25.63
CA MET A 567 13.56 -12.36 24.72
C MET A 567 14.79 -12.67 25.56
N ASN A 568 14.77 -13.84 26.20
CA ASN A 568 15.98 -14.56 26.59
C ASN A 568 15.65 -16.06 26.76
N TYR A 569 16.21 -16.89 25.88
CA TYR A 569 16.38 -18.32 26.14
C TYR A 569 17.76 -18.60 26.73
N SER A 570 17.76 -19.52 27.69
CA SER A 570 18.89 -20.27 28.21
C SER A 570 19.64 -21.00 27.09
N GLN A 571 20.96 -20.81 27.00
CA GLN A 571 21.82 -21.59 26.11
C GLN A 571 21.97 -23.03 26.63
N PRO A 572 21.84 -24.08 25.78
CA PRO A 572 22.45 -25.37 26.05
C PRO A 572 23.89 -25.41 25.50
N ASN A 573 24.81 -25.88 26.34
CA ASN A 573 26.20 -26.20 26.00
C ASN A 573 26.29 -27.13 24.78
N TYR A 574 26.82 -26.64 23.66
CA TYR A 574 27.22 -27.50 22.55
C TYR A 574 28.64 -28.04 22.77
N ARG A 575 28.75 -29.31 23.19
CA ARG A 575 29.96 -30.11 22.95
C ARG A 575 30.03 -30.42 21.45
N ARG A 576 31.15 -30.03 20.83
CA ARG A 576 31.56 -30.39 19.47
C ARG A 576 31.54 -31.92 19.27
N ALA A 577 30.94 -32.36 18.17
CA ALA A 577 31.26 -33.62 17.51
C ALA A 577 31.33 -33.40 15.98
N PRO A 578 32.17 -34.15 15.25
CA PRO A 578 32.78 -33.71 14.00
C PRO A 578 31.98 -34.05 12.74
N ALA A 579 32.37 -33.37 11.66
CA ALA A 579 31.84 -33.49 10.32
C ALA A 579 31.93 -34.91 9.75
N CYS A 580 30.87 -35.35 9.07
CA CYS A 580 30.93 -36.43 8.09
C CYS A 580 30.54 -35.90 6.71
N ALA A 581 31.42 -36.19 5.76
CA ALA A 581 31.33 -35.92 4.33
C ALA A 581 30.43 -36.93 3.61
N GLY A 582 29.90 -36.55 2.43
CA GLY A 582 29.58 -37.51 1.36
C GLY A 582 28.36 -37.17 0.50
N GLY A 583 28.60 -36.90 -0.80
CA GLY A 583 27.64 -36.88 -1.92
C GLY A 583 27.24 -35.46 -2.38
N ALA A 584 27.86 -34.76 -3.35
CA ALA A 584 28.17 -35.07 -4.76
C ALA A 584 26.91 -35.56 -5.52
N CYS A 585 26.43 -35.02 -6.65
CA CYS A 585 26.87 -34.09 -7.71
C CYS A 585 25.56 -33.59 -8.40
N LEU A 586 25.50 -32.47 -9.13
CA LEU A 586 26.10 -32.30 -10.45
C LEU A 586 26.24 -30.81 -10.80
N ARG A 587 27.44 -30.51 -11.28
CA ARG A 587 27.83 -29.28 -11.96
C ARG A 587 27.28 -29.31 -13.39
N ASP A 588 27.01 -28.15 -13.95
CA ASP A 588 27.68 -27.77 -15.19
C ASP A 588 28.02 -26.28 -15.16
N ALA A 589 29.30 -26.02 -15.39
CA ALA A 589 29.88 -24.71 -15.56
C ALA A 589 30.41 -24.65 -17.01
N ALA A 590 30.15 -23.54 -17.69
CA ALA A 590 30.99 -23.11 -18.81
C ALA A 590 31.55 -21.73 -18.45
N ALA A 591 32.80 -21.75 -18.03
CA ALA A 591 33.64 -20.57 -17.90
C ALA A 591 34.19 -20.18 -19.28
N LEU A 592 34.46 -18.89 -19.48
CA LEU A 592 35.66 -18.42 -20.14
C LEU A 592 36.04 -17.07 -19.54
N SER A 593 37.23 -17.04 -18.94
CA SER A 593 37.91 -15.86 -18.41
C SER A 593 38.60 -15.09 -19.53
N MET A 594 38.83 -13.79 -19.32
CA MET A 594 40.17 -13.19 -19.38
C MET A 594 40.11 -11.71 -18.97
N ASP A 595 40.97 -11.38 -18.00
CA ASP A 595 41.39 -10.03 -17.63
C ASP A 595 42.08 -9.31 -18.80
N LEU A 596 41.94 -7.97 -18.87
CA LEU A 596 43.07 -7.03 -18.83
C LEU A 596 42.64 -5.55 -18.91
N LYS A 597 43.36 -4.76 -18.10
CA LYS A 597 43.48 -3.29 -18.00
C LYS A 597 43.36 -2.51 -19.31
N GLY A 598 42.84 -1.28 -19.24
CA GLY A 598 43.07 -0.25 -20.27
C GLY A 598 42.34 1.07 -20.01
N GLN A 599 43.12 2.14 -19.82
CA GLN A 599 42.71 3.53 -19.61
C GLN A 599 42.01 4.18 -20.83
N ALA A 600 41.18 5.18 -20.53
CA ALA A 600 40.99 6.49 -21.17
C ALA A 600 40.99 6.63 -22.70
N SER A 601 39.93 7.26 -23.25
CA SER A 601 40.00 8.64 -23.79
C SER A 601 38.84 8.93 -24.75
N MET A 602 38.33 10.15 -24.65
CA MET A 602 37.44 10.82 -25.59
C MET A 602 37.99 10.88 -27.03
N ARG A 603 37.05 10.92 -28.00
CA ARG A 603 37.00 11.76 -29.23
C ARG A 603 35.66 11.47 -29.94
N THR A 604 34.68 12.36 -29.91
CA THR A 604 34.37 13.40 -30.93
C THR A 604 34.39 12.90 -32.37
N GLY A 605 33.22 12.91 -33.02
CA GLY A 605 33.05 12.76 -34.46
C GLY A 605 31.63 13.18 -34.88
N PHE A 606 31.51 14.41 -35.35
CA PHE A 606 30.33 15.00 -36.00
C PHE A 606 30.00 14.34 -37.34
N GLY A 607 28.73 14.39 -37.74
CA GLY A 607 28.29 14.11 -39.10
C GLY A 607 26.79 14.37 -39.31
N HIS A 608 26.44 15.60 -39.72
CA HIS A 608 25.22 15.94 -40.47
C HIS A 608 25.14 15.05 -41.74
N SER A 609 24.01 14.69 -42.36
CA SER A 609 22.96 15.56 -42.93
C SER A 609 21.82 14.70 -43.52
N LEU A 610 20.56 15.18 -43.40
CA LEU A 610 19.43 14.99 -44.34
C LEU A 610 19.56 16.02 -45.50
N PRO A 611 18.67 16.13 -46.54
CA PRO A 611 17.47 15.35 -46.91
C PRO A 611 17.38 14.99 -48.42
N SER A 612 16.40 14.15 -48.82
CA SER A 612 15.76 14.27 -50.15
C SER A 612 14.39 13.60 -50.19
N SER A 613 13.47 14.22 -50.93
CA SER A 613 12.03 14.03 -50.97
C SER A 613 11.51 13.30 -52.23
N ASN A 614 10.29 12.75 -52.09
CA ASN A 614 9.23 12.56 -53.11
C ASN A 614 9.29 11.31 -54.04
N PRO A 615 8.16 10.90 -54.67
CA PRO A 615 7.07 10.13 -54.04
C PRO A 615 6.63 8.92 -54.91
N SER A 616 5.88 7.95 -54.36
CA SER A 616 5.07 7.04 -55.21
C SER A 616 3.88 6.43 -54.45
N ASN A 617 2.70 6.64 -55.04
CA ASN A 617 1.42 5.99 -54.75
C ASN A 617 1.43 4.55 -55.26
N CYS A 618 0.90 3.59 -54.51
CA CYS A 618 -0.39 2.95 -54.81
C CYS A 618 -0.72 1.75 -53.90
N SER A 619 -2.02 1.69 -53.58
CA SER A 619 -2.86 0.53 -53.21
C SER A 619 -2.46 -0.29 -51.98
N SER A 620 -3.02 0.10 -50.84
CA SER A 620 -3.17 -0.74 -49.65
C SER A 620 -4.57 -1.35 -49.63
N GLU A 621 -4.67 -2.65 -49.93
CA GLU A 621 -5.76 -3.51 -49.46
C GLU A 621 -5.68 -3.61 -47.92
N PRO A 622 -6.78 -3.49 -47.16
CA PRO A 622 -6.78 -3.93 -45.78
C PRO A 622 -7.11 -5.42 -45.72
N GLU A 623 -6.15 -6.17 -45.20
CA GLU A 623 -6.24 -7.59 -44.82
C GLU A 623 -7.54 -7.88 -44.03
N GLU A 624 -8.37 -8.74 -44.61
CA GLU A 624 -9.41 -9.48 -43.91
C GLU A 624 -8.75 -10.62 -43.11
N ASN A 625 -8.99 -10.67 -41.81
CA ASN A 625 -9.14 -11.90 -41.03
C ASN A 625 -9.63 -11.50 -39.64
N ASP A 626 -10.89 -11.81 -39.36
CA ASP A 626 -11.44 -12.11 -38.02
C ASP A 626 -12.90 -12.58 -38.20
N GLU A 627 -13.08 -13.79 -38.78
CA GLU A 627 -14.28 -14.58 -38.55
C GLU A 627 -14.03 -15.55 -37.38
N SER A 628 -14.42 -15.14 -36.18
CA SER A 628 -14.87 -16.02 -35.09
C SER A 628 -15.23 -15.17 -33.88
N ASP A 629 -16.48 -14.73 -33.76
CA ASP A 629 -17.05 -14.24 -32.50
C ASP A 629 -18.59 -14.34 -32.59
N LEU A 630 -19.09 -15.58 -32.56
CA LEU A 630 -20.50 -15.90 -32.33
C LEU A 630 -20.57 -16.88 -31.15
N GLY A 631 -20.83 -16.33 -29.97
CA GLY A 631 -21.13 -17.07 -28.75
C GLY A 631 -20.06 -16.90 -27.68
N ASP A 632 -20.13 -15.82 -26.89
CA ASP A 632 -19.76 -15.78 -25.46
C ASP A 632 -20.00 -14.39 -24.85
N LEU A 633 -21.21 -13.85 -25.02
CA LEU A 633 -21.65 -12.61 -24.38
C LEU A 633 -23.09 -12.74 -23.89
N CYS A 634 -23.33 -13.66 -22.95
CA CYS A 634 -24.61 -13.72 -22.23
C CYS A 634 -24.53 -14.45 -20.86
N SER A 635 -23.50 -14.19 -20.05
CA SER A 635 -23.37 -14.85 -18.74
C SER A 635 -22.95 -13.95 -17.56
N ALA A 636 -23.05 -12.62 -17.67
CA ALA A 636 -22.65 -11.71 -16.57
C ALA A 636 -23.74 -10.74 -16.04
N LEU A 637 -25.01 -10.84 -16.46
CA LEU A 637 -26.06 -9.88 -16.04
C LEU A 637 -27.41 -10.49 -15.61
N LEU A 638 -27.43 -11.73 -15.11
CA LEU A 638 -28.63 -12.33 -14.50
C LEU A 638 -28.33 -13.02 -13.17
N GLN A 639 -27.91 -12.24 -12.16
CA GLN A 639 -28.07 -12.61 -10.75
C GLN A 639 -28.50 -11.39 -9.92
N ALA A 640 -29.76 -10.98 -10.10
CA ALA A 640 -30.51 -10.20 -9.12
C ALA A 640 -32.00 -10.29 -9.47
N GLY A 641 -32.63 -11.41 -9.10
CA GLY A 641 -34.09 -11.54 -9.12
C GLY A 641 -34.72 -10.78 -7.95
N PRO A 642 -35.96 -10.28 -8.09
CA PRO A 642 -36.59 -9.40 -7.11
C PRO A 642 -37.14 -10.21 -5.91
N ARG A 643 -36.99 -9.67 -4.69
CA ARG A 643 -37.76 -10.12 -3.53
C ARG A 643 -39.21 -9.65 -3.69
N GLN A 644 -40.14 -10.59 -3.69
CA GLN A 644 -41.58 -10.35 -3.55
C GLN A 644 -41.94 -10.27 -2.07
N ASP A 645 -42.76 -9.27 -1.74
CA ASP A 645 -43.46 -9.11 -0.47
C ASP A 645 -44.74 -9.96 -0.39
N TYR A 646 -45.15 -10.19 0.87
CA TYR A 646 -46.45 -10.58 1.46
C TYR A 646 -46.67 -12.04 1.91
N PRO A 647 -47.44 -12.27 2.99
CA PRO A 647 -48.10 -11.30 3.89
C PRO A 647 -47.39 -11.08 5.23
#